data_AF-A0A7G5YFH9-F1
#
_entry.id   AF-A0A7G5YFH9-F1
#
_cell.length_a   1.000
_cell.length_b   1.000
_cell.length_c   1.000
_cell.angle_alpha   90.00
_cell.angle_beta   90.00
_cell.angle_gamma   90.00
#
_symmetry.space_group_name_H-M   'P 1'
#
loop_
_entity.id
_entity.type
_entity.pdbx_description
1 polymer ?
#
loop_
_entity_poly.entity_id
_entity_poly.type
_entity_poly.pdbx_seq_one_letter_code
_entity_poly.pdbx_strand_id
1 'polypeptide(L)'
;MQIGSGNTQINVFAAAHPVAQSGYLHQVRTIAPEMLLGREEELAELADFCTRPDAGDYLWWRAKAWAGKSALLSWFVLNPPPRTRIVSFFITARLAAQDDREAFLDVVIEQLATLLGEPVSPYLTAATRAAHMWQLLDAAAAACRQREQRLVLVVDGLDEDRGAIAHSIAALLPTRPVAGMRIVVAGRHDPPLPSDVPIGHPLRDPGVERTLKESPYAQIVRNDAERELKRLLRGTTAEQDLLGLVTAAGGGLSGRDLAELTGRLEWEIEEVLGAVAGRMFAWRPAPAPAPAPAPGSSGQVAVRGVYMLGHEELQQIAVRFLGERRLTEYRERLHTWADRYRAGHWPAHTSGYLFRGYFRLLHADGDLTRMIACALDEARHERMRDAGGGDDAALAEITTTQDAILDRGDPGLDLRAMTLFAVRRDSLAQRNTNIPVGLPAVWALLGRPAHAAAMARSIPSPERRARALGALSEALAECDAGNRPPSRTDDTAHDAGNRPPSRTDDTAHDAGDVAHEAESVARTIINPELRASALAAVARVVARIGDADRARHLAREAEALALTVTHPELKDSVLRMVREVNEADRTGDLGREAEGMPMNHVGTYKRAHDLRRIAHAWPPADDVDRAEAQARSRSIEKDTEVRAMVLTATARMAARTNAVDRAGRLAREAEAVARTGTDLYRRQLAEAAHALAAGLARVGEVDRAVTVARTIPGQAMGFEQARALEEVAQIVARTGDVDRALAVIRTIHRSTPMELARVARALAEEGHTAAETVAGTITDRTEHPLDRQFQAEGLAQVAEALAGAGDVAAAGRLAGVAESRARALPPTNLCAQENAMTAVARAVARMGQADRAEELTREAEAMALRQPGFTQAMALEVVAGTVAKLGDLDHAERLARMITEPGLRASALANVARETAHQGDVDRAERLARTVADPRWQAWGLTGVAEAMAEAGDFDSAELVAREVEMMAGDAINPGPRARARALTSVAEVMARGGNIDRAESMVRTIPDPDRQAWALTALARHAGKTRARPLIAWALRLGPWHAAADVLAVLQPDVLTVIADDLLA
;
A
#
# COMPACT_ATOMS: atom_id res chain seq x y z
N MET A 1 22.19 32.91 -12.98
CA MET A 1 22.62 34.04 -13.83
C MET A 1 21.62 34.17 -14.97
N GLN A 2 21.19 35.39 -15.32
CA GLN A 2 20.19 35.62 -16.38
C GLN A 2 20.90 36.22 -17.60
N ILE A 3 20.86 35.52 -18.74
CA ILE A 3 21.36 36.03 -20.03
C ILE A 3 20.24 35.80 -21.04
N GLY A 4 19.85 36.83 -21.80
CA GLY A 4 18.78 36.70 -22.78
C GLY A 4 18.88 37.66 -23.95
N SER A 5 18.56 37.15 -25.14
CA SER A 5 18.02 37.89 -26.29
C SER A 5 16.96 37.03 -26.98
N GLY A 6 15.83 37.66 -27.39
CA GLY A 6 14.80 37.07 -28.26
C GLY A 6 13.98 35.91 -27.68
N ASN A 7 12.89 36.21 -26.94
CA ASN A 7 11.78 35.34 -26.48
C ASN A 7 12.08 33.92 -25.94
N THR A 8 13.35 33.56 -25.79
CA THR A 8 13.79 32.27 -25.26
C THR A 8 14.49 32.55 -23.95
N GLN A 9 13.83 32.18 -22.85
CA GLN A 9 14.33 32.40 -21.50
C GLN A 9 14.98 31.11 -21.02
N ILE A 10 16.31 31.05 -21.04
CA ILE A 10 17.05 29.92 -20.48
C ILE A 10 17.38 30.26 -19.03
N ASN A 11 16.63 29.66 -18.10
CA ASN A 11 16.90 29.77 -16.68
C ASN A 11 17.97 28.74 -16.28
N VAL A 12 19.21 29.19 -16.09
CA VAL A 12 20.26 28.38 -15.47
C VAL A 12 20.17 28.56 -13.95
N PHE A 13 19.51 27.59 -13.30
CA PHE A 13 19.43 27.51 -11.84
C PHE A 13 20.68 26.83 -11.29
N ALA A 14 21.54 27.60 -10.62
CA ALA A 14 22.53 27.02 -9.72
C ALA A 14 21.82 26.72 -8.39
N ALA A 15 21.34 25.48 -8.24
CA ALA A 15 20.81 25.00 -6.98
C ALA A 15 21.97 24.80 -5.99
N ALA A 16 22.04 25.62 -4.95
CA ALA A 16 22.82 25.26 -3.77
C ALA A 16 22.02 24.22 -3.01
N HIS A 17 22.28 22.94 -3.29
CA HIS A 17 21.74 21.86 -2.51
C HIS A 17 22.52 21.74 -1.19
N PRO A 18 21.88 21.36 -0.07
CA PRO A 18 22.61 21.08 1.15
C PRO A 18 23.56 19.91 0.91
N VAL A 19 24.80 20.08 1.38
CA VAL A 19 25.84 19.05 1.34
C VAL A 19 25.33 17.85 2.15
N ALA A 20 25.35 16.65 1.58
CA ALA A 20 24.98 15.44 2.31
C ALA A 20 25.80 15.31 3.61
N GLN A 21 25.23 14.84 4.72
CA GLN A 21 25.97 14.55 5.95
C GLN A 21 25.77 13.10 6.37
N SER A 22 26.76 12.24 6.09
CA SER A 22 26.67 10.84 6.50
C SER A 22 26.91 10.65 8.01
N GLY A 23 25.96 10.00 8.68
CA GLY A 23 26.07 9.55 10.07
C GLY A 23 26.82 8.22 10.26
N TYR A 24 27.31 7.61 9.17
CA TYR A 24 27.79 6.23 9.15
C TYR A 24 28.99 5.98 10.09
N LEU A 25 29.83 6.99 10.36
CA LEU A 25 30.92 6.85 11.34
C LEU A 25 30.43 6.56 12.77
N HIS A 26 29.20 6.94 13.13
CA HIS A 26 28.62 6.56 14.42
C HIS A 26 28.38 5.04 14.50
N GLN A 27 28.00 4.42 13.37
CA GLN A 27 27.83 2.97 13.26
C GLN A 27 29.18 2.25 13.29
N VAL A 28 30.20 2.77 12.62
CA VAL A 28 31.55 2.15 12.68
C VAL A 28 32.11 2.13 14.12
N ARG A 29 31.76 3.14 14.94
CA ARG A 29 32.14 3.18 16.37
C ARG A 29 31.49 2.10 17.23
N THR A 30 30.33 1.55 16.84
CA THR A 30 29.70 0.44 17.58
C THR A 30 30.33 -0.91 17.25
N ILE A 31 30.96 -1.02 16.08
CA ILE A 31 31.69 -2.21 15.61
C ILE A 31 33.14 -2.21 16.14
N ALA A 32 33.73 -1.03 16.31
CA ALA A 32 35.12 -0.89 16.69
C ALA A 32 35.39 -1.35 18.14
N PRO A 33 36.50 -2.08 18.37
CA PRO A 33 36.92 -2.42 19.73
C PRO A 33 37.37 -1.17 20.50
N GLU A 34 37.27 -1.20 21.82
CA GLU A 34 37.79 -0.10 22.67
C GLU A 34 39.31 0.03 22.60
N MET A 35 40.02 -1.09 22.39
CA MET A 35 41.47 -1.13 22.16
C MET A 35 41.81 -2.22 21.13
N LEU A 36 42.61 -1.87 20.11
CA LEU A 36 43.19 -2.84 19.18
C LEU A 36 44.61 -3.23 19.65
N LEU A 37 44.86 -4.53 19.85
CA LEU A 37 46.12 -5.05 20.39
C LEU A 37 46.81 -6.01 19.39
N GLY A 38 48.12 -5.86 19.19
CA GLY A 38 48.95 -6.81 18.43
C GLY A 38 48.64 -6.84 16.94
N ARG A 39 48.34 -5.67 16.36
CA ARG A 39 47.98 -5.44 14.96
C ARG A 39 48.73 -4.27 14.32
N GLU A 40 49.83 -3.86 14.94
CA GLU A 40 50.62 -2.71 14.55
C GLU A 40 51.29 -2.92 13.17
N GLU A 41 51.70 -4.15 12.86
CA GLU A 41 52.28 -4.51 11.55
C GLU A 41 51.24 -4.40 10.43
N GLU A 42 50.03 -4.94 10.64
CA GLU A 42 48.97 -4.91 9.62
C GLU A 42 48.35 -3.52 9.44
N LEU A 43 48.27 -2.72 10.51
CA LEU A 43 47.94 -1.30 10.41
C LEU A 43 49.00 -0.51 9.65
N ALA A 44 50.28 -0.82 9.87
CA ALA A 44 51.37 -0.21 9.12
C ALA A 44 51.33 -0.61 7.63
N GLU A 45 51.01 -1.87 7.32
CA GLU A 45 50.82 -2.34 5.93
C GLU A 45 49.62 -1.66 5.26
N LEU A 46 48.48 -1.54 5.95
CA LEU A 46 47.32 -0.79 5.45
C LEU A 46 47.65 0.69 5.20
N ALA A 47 48.39 1.31 6.12
CA ALA A 47 48.83 2.69 5.98
C ALA A 47 49.83 2.87 4.82
N ASP A 48 50.78 1.94 4.66
CA ASP A 48 51.77 1.93 3.57
C ASP A 48 51.06 1.79 2.21
N PHE A 49 50.13 0.84 2.09
CA PHE A 49 49.31 0.65 0.89
C PHE A 49 48.51 1.92 0.52
N CYS A 50 47.93 2.58 1.52
CA CYS A 50 47.13 3.78 1.30
C CYS A 50 47.98 5.02 0.98
N THR A 51 49.27 5.07 1.34
CA THR A 51 50.10 6.28 1.16
C THR A 51 51.14 6.15 0.04
N ARG A 52 51.61 4.95 -0.29
CA ARG A 52 52.64 4.75 -1.33
C ARG A 52 52.16 5.03 -2.76
N PRO A 53 52.93 5.77 -3.57
CA PRO A 53 52.55 6.07 -4.97
C PRO A 53 52.50 4.85 -5.89
N ASP A 54 53.36 3.86 -5.61
CA ASP A 54 53.64 2.66 -6.41
C ASP A 54 52.88 1.40 -5.95
N ALA A 55 52.09 1.51 -4.89
CA ALA A 55 51.20 0.42 -4.45
C ALA A 55 50.10 0.15 -5.51
N GLY A 56 49.66 -1.10 -5.64
CA GLY A 56 48.54 -1.46 -6.51
C GLY A 56 47.21 -0.81 -6.09
N ASP A 57 46.16 -0.95 -6.90
CA ASP A 57 44.88 -0.26 -6.64
C ASP A 57 43.95 -1.03 -5.69
N TYR A 58 44.18 -2.34 -5.52
CA TYR A 58 43.38 -3.26 -4.72
C TYR A 58 44.20 -3.97 -3.66
N LEU A 59 43.58 -4.15 -2.49
CA LEU A 59 44.06 -4.98 -1.40
C LEU A 59 42.90 -5.80 -0.86
N TRP A 60 43.01 -7.12 -0.90
CA TRP A 60 41.98 -8.02 -0.41
C TRP A 60 42.48 -8.83 0.79
N TRP A 61 42.05 -8.43 1.98
CA TRP A 61 42.33 -9.14 3.23
C TRP A 61 41.42 -10.35 3.37
N ARG A 62 41.99 -11.53 3.18
CA ARG A 62 41.30 -12.79 3.43
C ARG A 62 41.76 -13.38 4.73
N ALA A 63 40.80 -13.80 5.54
CA ALA A 63 41.11 -14.45 6.79
C ALA A 63 40.04 -15.45 7.17
N LYS A 64 40.46 -16.48 7.91
CA LYS A 64 39.55 -17.41 8.58
C LYS A 64 38.70 -16.66 9.61
N ALA A 65 37.56 -17.25 9.97
CA ALA A 65 36.71 -16.73 11.03
C ALA A 65 37.54 -16.48 12.30
N TRP A 66 37.27 -15.37 12.99
CA TRP A 66 37.99 -14.91 14.20
C TRP A 66 39.41 -14.39 14.00
N ALA A 67 39.82 -14.02 12.78
CA ALA A 67 41.07 -13.29 12.60
C ALA A 67 40.99 -11.80 13.01
N GLY A 68 39.81 -11.29 13.39
CA GLY A 68 39.64 -9.88 13.78
C GLY A 68 39.67 -8.89 12.62
N LYS A 69 39.19 -9.29 11.43
CA LYS A 69 39.12 -8.44 10.22
C LYS A 69 38.30 -7.17 10.46
N SER A 70 37.06 -7.34 10.94
CA SER A 70 36.16 -6.23 11.22
C SER A 70 36.73 -5.29 12.27
N ALA A 71 37.34 -5.83 13.33
CA ALA A 71 38.00 -5.04 14.37
C ALA A 71 39.21 -4.24 13.84
N LEU A 72 40.02 -4.83 12.96
CA LEU A 72 41.16 -4.16 12.31
C LEU A 72 40.68 -3.04 11.39
N LEU A 73 39.70 -3.33 10.51
CA LEU A 73 39.22 -2.37 9.53
C LEU A 73 38.38 -1.26 10.16
N SER A 74 37.53 -1.55 11.15
CA SER A 74 36.77 -0.52 11.87
C SER A 74 37.71 0.41 12.64
N TRP A 75 38.78 -0.14 13.25
CA TRP A 75 39.79 0.68 13.91
C TRP A 75 40.58 1.55 12.91
N PHE A 76 40.93 1.00 11.74
CA PHE A 76 41.60 1.74 10.67
C PHE A 76 40.73 2.87 10.10
N VAL A 77 39.42 2.63 9.90
CA VAL A 77 38.46 3.64 9.43
C VAL A 77 38.35 4.81 10.42
N LEU A 78 38.37 4.52 11.72
CA LEU A 78 38.33 5.56 12.77
C LEU A 78 39.68 6.26 12.98
N ASN A 79 40.78 5.63 12.59
CA ASN A 79 42.15 6.13 12.75
C ASN A 79 42.92 6.11 11.40
N PRO A 80 42.46 6.89 10.39
CA PRO A 80 43.08 6.88 9.08
C PRO A 80 44.48 7.50 9.09
N PRO A 81 45.41 7.02 8.24
CA PRO A 81 46.71 7.66 8.06
C PRO A 81 46.56 9.07 7.47
N PRO A 82 47.52 9.98 7.73
CA PRO A 82 47.45 11.36 7.24
C PRO A 82 47.38 11.39 5.71
N ARG A 83 46.66 12.39 5.18
CA ARG A 83 46.40 12.57 3.74
C ARG A 83 45.59 11.45 3.09
N THR A 84 44.82 10.70 3.87
CA THR A 84 43.83 9.74 3.33
C THR A 84 42.41 10.13 3.72
N ARG A 85 41.46 9.80 2.86
CA ARG A 85 40.03 10.00 3.09
C ARG A 85 39.34 8.67 2.85
N ILE A 86 38.69 8.16 3.90
CA ILE A 86 38.07 6.84 3.88
C ILE A 86 36.56 6.96 3.66
N VAL A 87 36.04 6.14 2.76
CA VAL A 87 34.62 5.77 2.64
C VAL A 87 34.53 4.29 3.00
N SER A 88 33.61 3.91 3.89
CA SER A 88 33.56 2.55 4.42
C SER A 88 32.18 1.94 4.37
N PHE A 89 32.11 0.61 4.24
CA PHE A 89 30.89 -0.17 4.39
C PHE A 89 31.22 -1.52 5.08
N PHE A 90 30.46 -1.86 6.13
CA PHE A 90 30.58 -3.12 6.87
C PHE A 90 29.33 -3.97 6.65
N ILE A 91 29.49 -5.08 5.93
CA ILE A 91 28.42 -6.05 5.66
C ILE A 91 28.27 -6.92 6.91
N THR A 92 27.13 -6.86 7.59
CA THR A 92 26.86 -7.69 8.78
C THR A 92 25.37 -7.98 9.00
N ALA A 93 25.02 -9.23 9.27
CA ALA A 93 23.65 -9.64 9.59
C ALA A 93 23.15 -9.18 10.99
N ARG A 94 24.02 -8.56 11.79
CA ARG A 94 23.72 -8.05 13.14
C ARG A 94 22.88 -6.75 13.13
N LEU A 95 22.90 -6.01 12.03
CA LEU A 95 22.13 -4.78 11.82
C LEU A 95 21.07 -5.06 10.76
N ALA A 96 19.79 -5.00 11.14
CA ALA A 96 18.70 -5.30 10.21
C ALA A 96 18.75 -4.35 9.00
N ALA A 97 18.78 -4.91 7.78
CA ALA A 97 18.82 -4.23 6.47
C ALA A 97 20.18 -3.68 5.99
N GLN A 98 21.33 -4.29 6.37
CA GLN A 98 22.67 -3.95 5.84
C GLN A 98 23.48 -5.15 5.32
N ASP A 99 22.82 -6.07 4.64
CA ASP A 99 23.42 -7.31 4.10
C ASP A 99 23.16 -7.49 2.60
N ASP A 100 22.69 -6.44 1.92
CA ASP A 100 22.38 -6.45 0.51
C ASP A 100 23.00 -5.28 -0.28
N ARG A 101 22.88 -5.40 -1.61
CA ARG A 101 23.43 -4.47 -2.60
C ARG A 101 22.82 -3.06 -2.53
N GLU A 102 21.55 -2.93 -2.17
CA GLU A 102 20.88 -1.63 -2.14
C GLU A 102 21.35 -0.82 -0.93
N ALA A 103 21.53 -1.48 0.22
CA ALA A 103 22.13 -0.87 1.40
C ALA A 103 23.55 -0.36 1.14
N PHE A 104 24.37 -1.13 0.40
CA PHE A 104 25.71 -0.68 -0.02
C PHE A 104 25.66 0.58 -0.89
N LEU A 105 24.77 0.60 -1.90
CA LEU A 105 24.63 1.75 -2.79
C LEU A 105 24.20 3.00 -2.03
N ASP A 106 23.18 2.90 -1.17
CA ASP A 106 22.64 4.05 -0.44
C ASP A 106 23.69 4.66 0.51
N VAL A 107 24.41 3.82 1.26
CA VAL A 107 25.41 4.26 2.24
C VAL A 107 26.68 4.83 1.59
N VAL A 108 27.14 4.24 0.48
CA VAL A 108 28.34 4.71 -0.21
C VAL A 108 28.07 5.99 -1.01
N ILE A 109 26.91 6.10 -1.67
CA ILE A 109 26.50 7.32 -2.37
C ILE A 109 26.40 8.50 -1.39
N GLU A 110 25.81 8.29 -0.22
CA GLU A 110 25.69 9.33 0.80
C GLU A 110 27.08 9.82 1.26
N GLN A 111 27.99 8.91 1.61
CA GLN A 111 29.35 9.26 2.03
C GLN A 111 30.15 10.01 0.95
N LEU A 112 30.01 9.63 -0.32
CA LEU A 112 30.69 10.29 -1.43
C LEU A 112 30.14 11.68 -1.72
N ALA A 113 28.81 11.83 -1.67
CA ALA A 113 28.15 13.12 -1.78
C ALA A 113 28.58 14.06 -0.65
N THR A 114 28.68 13.56 0.59
CA THR A 114 29.23 14.32 1.74
C THR A 114 30.65 14.79 1.49
N LEU A 115 31.50 13.92 0.92
CA LEU A 115 32.90 14.24 0.65
C LEU A 115 33.07 15.32 -0.44
N LEU A 116 32.21 15.27 -1.46
CA LEU A 116 32.23 16.19 -2.59
C LEU A 116 31.58 17.53 -2.28
N GLY A 117 30.81 17.65 -1.20
CA GLY A 117 30.01 18.85 -0.97
C GLY A 117 28.76 18.87 -1.85
N GLU A 118 28.32 17.71 -2.33
CA GLU A 118 27.25 17.56 -3.30
C GLU A 118 26.01 16.93 -2.63
N PRO A 119 24.82 17.18 -3.18
CA PRO A 119 23.61 16.49 -2.74
C PRO A 119 23.56 15.05 -3.25
N VAL A 120 22.94 14.16 -2.48
CA VAL A 120 22.48 12.88 -3.03
C VAL A 120 21.30 13.14 -3.94
N SER A 121 21.38 12.70 -5.20
CA SER A 121 20.29 12.86 -6.16
C SER A 121 19.09 11.97 -5.76
N PRO A 122 17.90 12.54 -5.58
CA PRO A 122 16.71 11.82 -5.12
C PRO A 122 15.98 11.08 -6.26
N TYR A 123 16.38 11.29 -7.51
CA TYR A 123 15.77 10.69 -8.71
C TYR A 123 16.49 9.43 -9.19
N LEU A 124 17.36 8.84 -8.36
CA LEU A 124 18.10 7.63 -8.71
C LEU A 124 17.19 6.41 -8.59
N THR A 125 16.90 5.79 -9.73
CA THR A 125 16.19 4.51 -9.78
C THR A 125 17.16 3.36 -9.51
N ALA A 126 16.64 2.19 -9.11
CA ALA A 126 17.47 1.01 -8.90
C ALA A 126 18.39 0.68 -10.11
N ALA A 127 17.95 1.00 -11.33
CA ALA A 127 18.73 0.82 -12.55
C ALA A 127 19.88 1.82 -12.73
N THR A 128 19.80 3.03 -12.15
CA THR A 128 20.79 4.11 -12.37
C THR A 128 21.70 4.38 -11.17
N ARG A 129 21.35 3.90 -9.97
CA ARG A 129 22.14 4.07 -8.73
C ARG A 129 23.58 3.62 -8.86
N ALA A 130 23.83 2.43 -9.42
CA ALA A 130 25.18 1.90 -9.60
C ALA A 130 26.04 2.79 -10.51
N ALA A 131 25.47 3.26 -11.63
CA ALA A 131 26.16 4.16 -12.55
C ALA A 131 26.50 5.50 -11.90
N HIS A 132 25.59 6.02 -11.06
CA HIS A 132 25.81 7.26 -10.33
C HIS A 132 26.86 7.13 -9.23
N MET A 133 26.86 6.02 -8.48
CA MET A 133 27.91 5.74 -7.50
C MET A 133 29.30 5.74 -8.14
N TRP A 134 29.47 5.12 -9.33
CA TRP A 134 30.75 5.14 -10.04
C TRP A 134 31.18 6.56 -10.44
N GLN A 135 30.25 7.39 -10.91
CA GLN A 135 30.53 8.79 -11.21
C GLN A 135 30.99 9.58 -9.96
N LEU A 136 30.33 9.37 -8.82
CA LEU A 136 30.70 10.02 -7.56
C LEU A 136 32.04 9.51 -7.02
N LEU A 137 32.35 8.22 -7.19
CA LEU A 137 33.67 7.67 -6.83
C LEU A 137 34.79 8.33 -7.63
N ASP A 138 34.62 8.46 -8.95
CA ASP A 138 35.61 9.08 -9.83
C ASP A 138 35.80 10.56 -9.49
N ALA A 139 34.70 11.29 -9.27
CA ALA A 139 34.73 12.69 -8.86
C ALA A 139 35.40 12.87 -7.49
N ALA A 140 35.06 12.04 -6.50
CA ALA A 140 35.63 12.08 -5.16
C ALA A 140 37.13 11.76 -5.18
N ALA A 141 37.56 10.76 -5.98
CA ALA A 141 38.96 10.42 -6.15
C ALA A 141 39.76 11.57 -6.77
N ALA A 142 39.20 12.23 -7.81
CA ALA A 142 39.81 13.40 -8.43
C ALA A 142 39.90 14.59 -7.45
N ALA A 143 38.83 14.85 -6.69
CA ALA A 143 38.79 15.93 -5.69
C ALA A 143 39.78 15.69 -4.54
N CYS A 144 39.89 14.45 -4.05
CA CYS A 144 40.91 14.07 -3.07
C CYS A 144 42.32 14.31 -3.63
N ARG A 145 42.60 13.87 -4.87
CA ARG A 145 43.91 14.06 -5.50
C ARG A 145 44.28 15.54 -5.66
N GLN A 146 43.33 16.40 -5.99
CA GLN A 146 43.53 17.86 -6.05
C GLN A 146 43.86 18.46 -4.68
N ARG A 147 43.37 17.86 -3.59
CA ARG A 147 43.65 18.26 -2.21
C ARG A 147 44.90 17.58 -1.62
N GLU A 148 45.73 16.94 -2.47
CA GLU A 148 46.88 16.11 -2.06
C GLU A 148 46.50 14.99 -1.07
N GLN A 149 45.27 14.52 -1.15
CA GLN A 149 44.73 13.40 -0.37
C GLN A 149 44.45 12.22 -1.29
N ARG A 150 44.39 11.02 -0.71
CA ARG A 150 43.99 9.80 -1.43
C ARG A 150 42.66 9.29 -0.92
N LEU A 151 41.74 8.99 -1.85
CA LEU A 151 40.48 8.32 -1.54
C LEU A 151 40.73 6.82 -1.35
N VAL A 152 40.20 6.27 -0.26
CA VAL A 152 40.25 4.84 0.08
C VAL A 152 38.84 4.34 0.32
N LEU A 153 38.41 3.32 -0.43
CA LEU A 153 37.14 2.62 -0.20
C LEU A 153 37.41 1.33 0.60
N VAL A 154 36.79 1.20 1.77
CA VAL A 154 36.92 0.03 2.65
C VAL A 154 35.61 -0.75 2.67
N VAL A 155 35.63 -2.02 2.28
CA VAL A 155 34.46 -2.91 2.35
C VAL A 155 34.80 -4.14 3.18
N ASP A 156 34.19 -4.29 4.35
CA ASP A 156 34.36 -5.45 5.22
C ASP A 156 33.16 -6.41 5.12
N GLY A 157 33.42 -7.71 5.23
CA GLY A 157 32.36 -8.73 5.23
C GLY A 157 31.84 -9.13 3.85
N LEU A 158 32.67 -9.08 2.79
CA LEU A 158 32.22 -9.42 1.43
C LEU A 158 31.66 -10.86 1.31
N ASP A 159 32.00 -11.74 2.26
CA ASP A 159 31.46 -13.11 2.37
C ASP A 159 30.04 -13.20 2.96
N GLU A 160 29.51 -12.11 3.53
CA GLU A 160 28.20 -12.04 4.19
C GLU A 160 27.13 -11.39 3.30
N ASP A 161 27.46 -11.12 2.02
CA ASP A 161 26.55 -10.56 1.01
C ASP A 161 25.43 -11.55 0.61
N ARG A 162 24.17 -11.21 0.92
CA ARG A 162 23.00 -12.03 0.56
C ARG A 162 22.67 -12.02 -0.95
N GLY A 163 23.24 -11.08 -1.72
CA GLY A 163 23.05 -10.94 -3.17
C GLY A 163 23.98 -11.79 -4.05
N ALA A 164 24.84 -12.62 -3.44
CA ALA A 164 25.95 -13.33 -4.10
C ALA A 164 25.60 -14.29 -5.25
N ILE A 165 24.31 -14.61 -5.48
CA ILE A 165 23.87 -15.57 -6.51
C ILE A 165 23.55 -14.86 -7.85
N ALA A 166 23.18 -13.57 -7.84
CA ALA A 166 22.80 -12.84 -9.08
C ALA A 166 23.21 -11.36 -9.12
N HIS A 167 23.33 -10.68 -7.97
CA HIS A 167 23.57 -9.22 -7.89
C HIS A 167 24.44 -8.87 -6.67
N SER A 168 25.73 -9.20 -6.72
CA SER A 168 26.68 -9.02 -5.62
C SER A 168 27.21 -7.58 -5.47
N ILE A 169 27.59 -7.22 -4.25
CA ILE A 169 28.35 -6.01 -3.93
C ILE A 169 29.74 -6.07 -4.60
N ALA A 170 30.33 -7.26 -4.68
CA ALA A 170 31.62 -7.49 -5.33
C ALA A 170 31.63 -7.03 -6.81
N ALA A 171 30.52 -7.23 -7.53
CA ALA A 171 30.38 -6.82 -8.92
C ALA A 171 30.23 -5.29 -9.12
N LEU A 172 29.92 -4.54 -8.04
CA LEU A 172 29.84 -3.08 -8.07
C LEU A 172 31.18 -2.38 -7.87
N LEU A 173 32.22 -3.09 -7.47
CA LEU A 173 33.52 -2.48 -7.20
C LEU A 173 34.22 -2.06 -8.51
N PRO A 174 34.91 -0.90 -8.54
CA PRO A 174 35.54 -0.37 -9.76
C PRO A 174 36.61 -1.30 -10.35
N THR A 175 36.45 -1.76 -11.59
CA THR A 175 37.49 -2.54 -12.29
C THR A 175 38.78 -1.76 -12.54
N ARG A 176 38.70 -0.43 -12.65
CA ARG A 176 39.84 0.47 -12.89
C ARG A 176 39.72 1.72 -12.03
N PRO A 177 40.24 1.71 -10.79
CA PRO A 177 40.23 2.88 -9.93
C PRO A 177 40.99 4.05 -10.55
N VAL A 178 40.38 5.23 -10.60
CA VAL A 178 41.00 6.44 -11.16
C VAL A 178 41.70 7.27 -10.10
N ALA A 179 42.53 8.23 -10.53
CA ALA A 179 43.19 9.21 -9.67
C ALA A 179 44.02 8.63 -8.49
N GLY A 180 44.49 7.38 -8.61
CA GLY A 180 45.27 6.70 -7.58
C GLY A 180 44.43 6.27 -6.36
N MET A 181 43.11 6.13 -6.51
CA MET A 181 42.22 5.58 -5.49
C MET A 181 42.67 4.17 -5.05
N ARG A 182 42.38 3.83 -3.79
CA ARG A 182 42.70 2.51 -3.21
C ARG A 182 41.43 1.84 -2.74
N ILE A 183 41.34 0.53 -2.96
CA ILE A 183 40.20 -0.27 -2.52
C ILE A 183 40.71 -1.38 -1.61
N VAL A 184 40.21 -1.39 -0.38
CA VAL A 184 40.51 -2.41 0.64
C VAL A 184 39.25 -3.22 0.87
N VAL A 185 39.32 -4.50 0.56
CA VAL A 185 38.22 -5.44 0.78
C VAL A 185 38.61 -6.45 1.83
N ALA A 186 37.69 -6.89 2.68
CA ALA A 186 37.88 -8.03 3.56
C ALA A 186 36.80 -9.10 3.37
N GLY A 187 37.23 -10.37 3.39
CA GLY A 187 36.35 -11.51 3.15
C GLY A 187 36.90 -12.83 3.69
N ARG A 188 36.12 -13.92 3.61
CA ARG A 188 36.60 -15.29 3.91
C ARG A 188 37.20 -15.96 2.66
N HIS A 189 37.85 -17.10 2.88
CA HIS A 189 38.31 -17.95 1.77
C HIS A 189 37.15 -18.69 1.08
N ASP A 190 36.08 -18.96 1.84
CA ASP A 190 34.82 -19.54 1.37
C ASP A 190 33.64 -18.68 1.87
N PRO A 191 32.62 -18.41 1.03
CA PRO A 191 32.46 -18.85 -0.36
C PRO A 191 33.44 -18.17 -1.35
N PRO A 192 33.65 -18.74 -2.55
CA PRO A 192 34.46 -18.11 -3.61
C PRO A 192 33.79 -16.84 -4.13
N LEU A 193 34.55 -16.01 -4.88
CA LEU A 193 33.99 -14.82 -5.52
C LEU A 193 32.73 -15.16 -6.33
N PRO A 194 31.65 -14.37 -6.19
CA PRO A 194 30.43 -14.52 -6.97
C PRO A 194 30.67 -14.61 -8.48
N SER A 195 29.80 -15.35 -9.18
CA SER A 195 29.92 -15.60 -10.62
C SER A 195 29.65 -14.35 -11.48
N ASP A 196 28.97 -13.35 -10.94
CA ASP A 196 28.66 -12.08 -11.60
C ASP A 196 29.84 -11.09 -11.62
N VAL A 197 30.93 -11.37 -10.88
CA VAL A 197 32.17 -10.58 -10.95
C VAL A 197 32.90 -10.86 -12.28
N PRO A 198 33.14 -9.85 -13.14
CA PRO A 198 33.76 -10.03 -14.44
C PRO A 198 35.12 -10.74 -14.39
N ILE A 199 35.47 -11.51 -15.43
CA ILE A 199 36.73 -12.29 -15.51
C ILE A 199 37.98 -11.40 -15.41
N GLY A 200 37.91 -10.15 -15.90
CA GLY A 200 39.02 -9.19 -15.84
C GLY A 200 39.06 -8.31 -14.59
N HIS A 201 38.28 -8.61 -13.55
CA HIS A 201 38.22 -7.79 -12.33
C HIS A 201 39.47 -7.99 -11.45
N PRO A 202 40.07 -6.92 -10.87
CA PRO A 202 41.27 -7.03 -10.02
C PRO A 202 41.14 -7.98 -8.83
N LEU A 203 39.95 -8.16 -8.27
CA LEU A 203 39.68 -9.15 -7.21
C LEU A 203 39.96 -10.60 -7.63
N ARG A 204 40.00 -10.91 -8.93
CA ARG A 204 40.39 -12.24 -9.43
C ARG A 204 41.91 -12.42 -9.56
N ASP A 205 42.69 -11.37 -9.37
CA ASP A 205 44.16 -11.44 -9.35
C ASP A 205 44.66 -11.98 -7.99
N PRO A 206 45.37 -13.11 -7.96
CA PRO A 206 45.97 -13.61 -6.71
C PRO A 206 46.95 -12.63 -6.06
N GLY A 207 47.53 -11.70 -6.82
CA GLY A 207 48.50 -10.72 -6.33
C GLY A 207 47.93 -9.67 -5.37
N VAL A 208 46.61 -9.43 -5.39
CA VAL A 208 45.94 -8.49 -4.48
C VAL A 208 45.50 -9.13 -3.17
N GLU A 209 45.51 -10.46 -3.09
CA GLU A 209 45.14 -11.20 -1.89
C GLU A 209 46.24 -11.09 -0.82
N ARG A 210 45.85 -10.72 0.39
CA ARG A 210 46.68 -10.81 1.60
C ARG A 210 45.97 -11.64 2.65
N THR A 211 46.65 -12.68 3.10
CA THR A 211 46.13 -13.51 4.18
C THR A 211 46.43 -12.85 5.52
N LEU A 212 45.38 -12.45 6.25
CA LEU A 212 45.55 -11.93 7.60
C LEU A 212 45.98 -13.07 8.52
N LYS A 213 47.14 -12.93 9.17
CA LYS A 213 47.57 -13.86 10.22
C LYS A 213 46.54 -13.84 11.35
N GLU A 214 46.18 -15.00 11.88
CA GLU A 214 45.25 -15.07 13.02
C GLU A 214 45.84 -14.28 14.20
N SER A 215 45.06 -13.37 14.79
CA SER A 215 45.52 -12.61 15.96
C SER A 215 45.66 -13.57 17.12
N PRO A 216 46.79 -13.58 17.85
CA PRO A 216 46.91 -14.36 19.08
C PRO A 216 45.77 -14.06 20.06
N TYR A 217 45.32 -12.80 20.13
CA TYR A 217 44.23 -12.39 21.01
C TYR A 217 42.86 -12.88 20.51
N ALA A 218 42.57 -12.76 19.22
CA ALA A 218 41.31 -13.28 18.67
C ALA A 218 41.25 -14.82 18.67
N GLN A 219 42.41 -15.48 18.56
CA GLN A 219 42.54 -16.93 18.76
C GLN A 219 42.37 -17.31 20.23
N ILE A 220 42.82 -16.50 21.19
CA ILE A 220 42.52 -16.69 22.62
C ILE A 220 41.02 -16.55 22.87
N VAL A 221 40.37 -15.50 22.38
CA VAL A 221 38.91 -15.30 22.52
C VAL A 221 38.14 -16.46 21.87
N ARG A 222 38.53 -16.91 20.67
CA ARG A 222 37.92 -18.07 20.00
C ARG A 222 38.19 -19.37 20.73
N ASN A 223 39.43 -19.63 21.17
CA ASN A 223 39.78 -20.84 21.91
C ASN A 223 39.05 -20.89 23.25
N ASP A 224 38.87 -19.75 23.91
CA ASP A 224 38.15 -19.66 25.16
C ASP A 224 36.65 -19.84 24.93
N ALA A 225 36.08 -19.23 23.89
CA ALA A 225 34.70 -19.48 23.48
C ALA A 225 34.43 -20.94 23.07
N GLU A 226 35.30 -21.55 22.26
CA GLU A 226 35.19 -22.96 21.88
C GLU A 226 35.38 -23.90 23.08
N ARG A 227 36.29 -23.57 24.01
CA ARG A 227 36.51 -24.33 25.24
C ARG A 227 35.30 -24.24 26.15
N GLU A 228 34.71 -23.06 26.29
CA GLU A 228 33.51 -22.83 27.09
C GLU A 228 32.28 -23.53 26.48
N LEU A 229 32.10 -23.46 25.15
CA LEU A 229 31.08 -24.25 24.45
C LEU A 229 31.29 -25.76 24.66
N LYS A 230 32.53 -26.25 24.53
CA LYS A 230 32.86 -27.66 24.81
C LYS A 230 32.63 -28.02 26.28
N ARG A 231 32.84 -27.08 27.22
CA ARG A 231 32.52 -27.25 28.65
C ARG A 231 31.02 -27.44 28.82
N LEU A 232 30.20 -26.57 28.23
CA LEU A 232 28.73 -26.65 28.31
C LEU A 232 28.19 -27.94 27.66
N LEU A 233 28.74 -28.33 26.51
CA LEU A 233 28.38 -29.58 25.82
C LEU A 233 28.74 -30.85 26.60
N ARG A 234 29.71 -30.76 27.53
CA ARG A 234 30.13 -31.84 28.43
C ARG A 234 29.65 -31.63 29.87
N GLY A 235 28.90 -30.55 30.10
CA GLY A 235 28.44 -30.11 31.40
C GLY A 235 27.22 -30.89 31.85
N THR A 236 26.52 -30.33 32.82
CA THR A 236 25.25 -30.87 33.32
C THR A 236 24.20 -30.94 32.20
N THR A 237 23.17 -31.77 32.38
CA THR A 237 22.05 -31.84 31.44
C THR A 237 21.33 -30.48 31.31
N ALA A 238 21.33 -29.66 32.37
CA ALA A 238 20.81 -28.30 32.32
C ALA A 238 21.62 -27.42 31.36
N GLU A 239 22.95 -27.42 31.48
CA GLU A 239 23.85 -26.63 30.61
C GLU A 239 23.76 -27.06 29.14
N GLN A 240 23.67 -28.37 28.89
CA GLN A 240 23.50 -28.92 27.54
C GLN A 240 22.16 -28.51 26.93
N ASP A 241 21.07 -28.62 27.69
CA ASP A 241 19.74 -28.24 27.24
C ASP A 241 19.60 -26.73 26.98
N LEU A 242 20.17 -25.90 27.85
CA LEU A 242 20.17 -24.44 27.67
C LEU A 242 20.91 -24.05 26.38
N LEU A 243 22.11 -24.57 26.18
CA LEU A 243 22.87 -24.32 24.95
C LEU A 243 22.12 -24.86 23.72
N GLY A 244 21.60 -26.08 23.80
CA GLY A 244 20.85 -26.73 22.72
C GLY A 244 19.59 -25.96 22.31
N LEU A 245 18.77 -25.55 23.28
CA LEU A 245 17.52 -24.82 23.05
C LEU A 245 17.75 -23.41 22.52
N VAL A 246 18.67 -22.64 23.10
CA VAL A 246 18.99 -21.28 22.61
C VAL A 246 19.59 -21.35 21.19
N THR A 247 20.43 -22.35 20.93
CA THR A 247 21.00 -22.55 19.59
C THR A 247 19.92 -22.95 18.58
N ALA A 248 19.09 -23.96 18.89
CA ALA A 248 18.01 -24.40 18.01
C ALA A 248 16.95 -23.30 17.80
N ALA A 249 16.70 -22.45 18.79
CA ALA A 249 15.72 -21.38 18.70
C ALA A 249 16.15 -20.25 17.75
N GLY A 250 17.46 -20.05 17.53
CA GLY A 250 17.99 -18.99 16.67
C GLY A 250 17.60 -17.56 17.09
N GLY A 251 17.12 -17.39 18.32
CA GLY A 251 16.55 -16.16 18.85
C GLY A 251 16.36 -16.21 20.36
N GLY A 252 15.96 -15.10 20.95
CA GLY A 252 15.90 -14.96 22.41
C GLY A 252 14.79 -15.75 23.08
N LEU A 253 15.16 -16.54 24.09
CA LEU A 253 14.24 -17.24 25.00
C LEU A 253 14.34 -16.63 26.41
N SER A 254 13.21 -16.40 27.08
CA SER A 254 13.21 -15.92 28.46
C SER A 254 13.57 -17.03 29.46
N GLY A 255 13.95 -16.65 30.68
CA GLY A 255 14.21 -17.62 31.76
C GLY A 255 13.02 -18.57 32.00
N ARG A 256 11.81 -18.02 31.98
CA ARG A 256 10.56 -18.79 32.04
C ARG A 256 10.37 -19.75 30.86
N ASP A 257 10.69 -19.34 29.64
CA ASP A 257 10.57 -20.21 28.45
C ASP A 257 11.49 -21.43 28.58
N LEU A 258 12.74 -21.17 29.01
CA LEU A 258 13.74 -22.20 29.22
C LEU A 258 13.37 -23.13 30.38
N ALA A 259 12.76 -22.60 31.45
CA ALA A 259 12.22 -23.40 32.56
C ALA A 259 11.13 -24.36 32.08
N GLU A 260 10.19 -23.89 31.26
CA GLU A 260 9.12 -24.75 30.73
C GLU A 260 9.64 -25.79 29.73
N LEU A 261 10.56 -25.39 28.84
CA LEU A 261 11.16 -26.29 27.84
C LEU A 261 12.05 -27.37 28.46
N THR A 262 12.64 -27.10 29.62
CA THR A 262 13.51 -28.05 30.36
C THR A 262 12.80 -28.79 31.49
N GLY A 263 11.61 -28.34 31.90
CA GLY A 263 10.88 -28.87 33.05
C GLY A 263 11.53 -28.54 34.40
N ARG A 264 12.34 -27.49 34.47
CA ARG A 264 13.09 -27.05 35.66
C ARG A 264 12.47 -25.80 36.27
N LEU A 265 12.92 -25.42 37.48
CA LEU A 265 12.46 -24.18 38.11
C LEU A 265 13.19 -22.96 37.52
N GLU A 266 12.49 -21.83 37.41
CA GLU A 266 13.03 -20.59 36.80
C GLU A 266 14.31 -20.10 37.50
N TRP A 267 14.38 -20.18 38.83
CA TRP A 267 15.58 -19.80 39.59
C TRP A 267 16.78 -20.73 39.32
N GLU A 268 16.57 -22.02 39.04
CA GLU A 268 17.66 -22.95 38.68
C GLU A 268 18.23 -22.59 37.31
N ILE A 269 17.36 -22.18 36.39
CA ILE A 269 17.75 -21.71 35.05
C ILE A 269 18.51 -20.39 35.17
N GLU A 270 18.01 -19.45 35.97
CA GLU A 270 18.67 -18.17 36.22
C GLU A 270 19.99 -18.31 36.99
N GLU A 271 20.14 -19.33 37.85
CA GLU A 271 21.40 -19.62 38.52
C GLU A 271 22.45 -20.17 37.54
N VAL A 272 22.07 -21.15 36.71
CA VAL A 272 22.96 -21.71 35.69
C VAL A 272 23.31 -20.64 34.65
N LEU A 273 22.32 -19.86 34.20
CA LEU A 273 22.56 -18.73 33.32
C LEU A 273 23.39 -17.69 34.05
N GLY A 274 23.11 -17.26 35.28
CA GLY A 274 23.88 -16.26 36.01
C GLY A 274 25.36 -16.63 36.20
N ALA A 275 25.65 -17.91 36.45
CA ALA A 275 27.01 -18.43 36.55
C ALA A 275 27.77 -18.45 35.20
N VAL A 276 27.06 -18.50 34.07
CA VAL A 276 27.60 -18.65 32.71
C VAL A 276 27.36 -17.42 31.79
N ALA A 277 26.45 -16.52 32.17
CA ALA A 277 25.85 -15.45 31.35
C ALA A 277 26.84 -14.35 31.07
N GLY A 278 27.81 -14.12 31.96
CA GLY A 278 28.84 -13.11 31.74
C GLY A 278 29.76 -13.37 30.55
N ARG A 279 29.73 -14.58 29.94
CA ARG A 279 30.71 -14.98 28.90
C ARG A 279 30.14 -15.55 27.60
N MET A 280 28.92 -16.09 27.58
CA MET A 280 28.36 -16.79 26.40
C MET A 280 26.92 -16.39 26.04
N PHE A 281 26.07 -16.19 27.06
CA PHE A 281 24.67 -15.83 26.89
C PHE A 281 24.47 -14.34 27.14
N ALA A 282 24.20 -13.57 26.09
CA ALA A 282 23.81 -12.18 26.24
C ALA A 282 22.36 -12.11 26.74
N TRP A 283 22.16 -11.38 27.83
CA TRP A 283 20.83 -11.00 28.32
C TRP A 283 20.39 -9.69 27.65
N ARG A 284 19.16 -9.66 27.13
CA ARG A 284 18.54 -8.43 26.64
C ARG A 284 17.23 -8.17 27.37
N PRO A 285 16.93 -6.92 27.76
CA PRO A 285 15.59 -6.57 28.24
C PRO A 285 14.57 -6.86 27.13
N ALA A 286 13.49 -7.55 27.45
CA ALA A 286 12.37 -7.74 26.54
C ALA A 286 11.40 -6.56 26.72
N PRO A 287 10.85 -5.98 25.64
CA PRO A 287 9.76 -5.02 25.78
C PRO A 287 8.57 -5.72 26.43
N ALA A 288 8.28 -5.37 27.68
CA ALA A 288 7.18 -5.99 28.42
C ALA A 288 5.83 -5.55 27.82
N PRO A 289 4.88 -6.46 27.53
CA PRO A 289 3.48 -6.08 27.53
C PRO A 289 3.10 -5.84 28.99
N ALA A 290 3.09 -4.58 29.43
CA ALA A 290 2.69 -4.25 30.79
C ALA A 290 1.21 -4.63 30.99
N PRO A 291 0.87 -5.55 31.94
CA PRO A 291 -0.50 -5.66 32.39
C PRO A 291 -0.89 -4.34 33.07
N ALA A 292 -2.16 -3.94 32.95
CA ALA A 292 -2.67 -2.78 33.67
C ALA A 292 -2.35 -2.93 35.17
N PRO A 293 -1.79 -1.90 35.84
CA PRO A 293 -1.52 -2.01 37.26
C PRO A 293 -2.85 -2.18 38.00
N ALA A 294 -2.98 -3.25 38.77
CA ALA A 294 -4.02 -3.33 39.77
C ALA A 294 -3.84 -2.17 40.76
N PRO A 295 -4.90 -1.43 41.12
CA PRO A 295 -4.77 -0.31 42.04
C PRO A 295 -4.25 -0.84 43.39
N GLY A 296 -3.04 -0.42 43.77
CA GLY A 296 -2.47 -0.66 45.11
C GLY A 296 -1.19 -1.49 45.22
N SER A 297 -0.51 -1.89 44.13
CA SER A 297 0.77 -2.60 44.24
C SER A 297 1.99 -1.67 44.09
N SER A 298 2.65 -1.35 45.21
CA SER A 298 4.00 -0.79 45.22
C SER A 298 5.02 -1.93 45.12
N GLY A 299 5.28 -2.41 43.91
CA GLY A 299 6.27 -3.44 43.63
C GLY A 299 7.07 -3.08 42.39
N GLN A 300 8.39 -3.03 42.51
CA GLN A 300 9.30 -2.90 41.36
C GLN A 300 8.92 -3.91 40.28
N VAL A 301 8.61 -3.41 39.08
CA VAL A 301 8.35 -4.26 37.91
C VAL A 301 9.67 -4.92 37.55
N ALA A 302 9.80 -6.23 37.80
CA ALA A 302 10.96 -7.00 37.37
C ALA A 302 11.05 -6.92 35.83
N VAL A 303 12.11 -6.29 35.33
CA VAL A 303 12.39 -6.20 33.90
C VAL A 303 12.69 -7.61 33.40
N ARG A 304 11.73 -8.21 32.69
CA ARG A 304 11.91 -9.54 32.08
C ARG A 304 12.82 -9.41 30.86
N GLY A 305 13.80 -10.29 30.73
CA GLY A 305 14.72 -10.32 29.60
C GLY A 305 14.79 -11.68 28.89
N VAL A 306 15.34 -11.67 27.69
CA VAL A 306 15.60 -12.85 26.86
C VAL A 306 17.10 -13.13 26.78
N TYR A 307 17.44 -14.41 26.75
CA TYR A 307 18.80 -14.92 26.63
C TYR A 307 19.07 -15.37 25.19
N MET A 308 20.20 -14.93 24.63
CA MET A 308 20.69 -15.30 23.29
C MET A 308 22.18 -15.59 23.35
N LEU A 309 22.74 -16.30 22.36
CA LEU A 309 24.20 -16.37 22.23
C LEU A 309 24.75 -14.98 21.87
N GLY A 310 25.82 -14.58 22.54
CA GLY A 310 26.31 -13.20 22.47
C GLY A 310 26.82 -12.76 21.10
N HIS A 311 27.14 -13.70 20.20
CA HIS A 311 27.69 -13.43 18.87
C HIS A 311 27.19 -14.46 17.84
N GLU A 312 27.02 -14.03 16.58
CA GLU A 312 26.55 -14.88 15.48
C GLU A 312 27.53 -16.01 15.13
N GLU A 313 28.82 -15.78 15.27
CA GLU A 313 29.84 -16.80 15.06
C GLU A 313 29.79 -17.86 16.18
N LEU A 314 29.37 -17.50 17.40
CA LEU A 314 29.12 -18.47 18.46
C LEU A 314 27.89 -19.32 18.15
N GLN A 315 26.85 -18.72 17.58
CA GLN A 315 25.68 -19.43 17.07
C GLN A 315 26.09 -20.46 16.00
N GLN A 316 26.91 -20.06 15.02
CA GLN A 316 27.39 -20.98 13.97
C GLN A 316 28.29 -22.11 14.54
N ILE A 317 29.18 -21.80 15.49
CA ILE A 317 30.03 -22.82 16.14
C ILE A 317 29.18 -23.79 16.98
N ALA A 318 28.19 -23.27 17.70
CA ALA A 318 27.28 -24.09 18.49
C ALA A 318 26.43 -25.01 17.60
N VAL A 319 25.90 -24.51 16.48
CA VAL A 319 25.19 -25.30 15.46
C VAL A 319 26.08 -26.45 14.97
N ARG A 320 27.33 -26.14 14.60
CA ARG A 320 28.29 -27.15 14.13
C ARG A 320 28.64 -28.19 15.19
N PHE A 321 28.82 -27.80 16.46
CA PHE A 321 29.20 -28.72 17.54
C PHE A 321 28.04 -29.57 18.05
N LEU A 322 26.82 -29.05 18.03
CA LEU A 322 25.61 -29.83 18.33
C LEU A 322 25.31 -30.82 17.21
N GLY A 323 25.51 -30.41 15.96
CA GLY A 323 25.22 -31.19 14.76
C GLY A 323 23.72 -31.36 14.52
N GLU A 324 23.35 -31.70 13.28
CA GLU A 324 21.94 -31.75 12.84
C GLU A 324 21.08 -32.64 13.73
N ARG A 325 21.56 -33.85 14.09
CA ARG A 325 20.78 -34.81 14.88
C ARG A 325 20.30 -34.23 16.22
N ARG A 326 21.19 -33.56 16.97
CA ARG A 326 20.82 -32.97 18.28
C ARG A 326 19.99 -31.70 18.08
N LEU A 327 20.28 -30.89 17.06
CA LEU A 327 19.48 -29.71 16.75
C LEU A 327 18.04 -30.10 16.39
N THR A 328 17.83 -31.17 15.61
CA THR A 328 16.49 -31.71 15.33
C THR A 328 15.78 -32.12 16.61
N GLU A 329 16.46 -32.79 17.57
CA GLU A 329 15.87 -33.14 18.88
C GLU A 329 15.41 -31.89 19.65
N TYR A 330 16.21 -30.81 19.66
CA TYR A 330 15.83 -29.56 20.31
C TYR A 330 14.73 -28.79 19.56
N ARG A 331 14.74 -28.81 18.22
CA ARG A 331 13.67 -28.25 17.38
C ARG A 331 12.35 -28.98 17.61
N GLU A 332 12.35 -30.32 17.70
CA GLU A 332 11.16 -31.11 18.04
C GLU A 332 10.57 -30.75 19.42
N ARG A 333 11.42 -30.44 20.40
CA ARG A 333 10.96 -29.91 21.70
C ARG A 333 10.28 -28.54 21.54
N LEU A 334 10.83 -27.65 20.72
CA LEU A 334 10.22 -26.35 20.41
C LEU A 334 8.89 -26.52 19.66
N HIS A 335 8.81 -27.45 18.71
CA HIS A 335 7.56 -27.78 18.00
C HIS A 335 6.49 -28.31 18.94
N THR A 336 6.84 -29.29 19.79
CA THR A 336 5.93 -29.86 20.80
C THR A 336 5.45 -28.79 21.78
N TRP A 337 6.32 -27.87 22.17
CA TRP A 337 5.99 -26.74 23.03
C TRP A 337 4.99 -25.80 22.34
N ALA A 338 5.22 -25.44 21.08
CA ALA A 338 4.29 -24.63 20.29
C ALA A 338 2.93 -25.31 20.11
N ASP A 339 2.91 -26.62 19.84
CA ASP A 339 1.68 -27.40 19.65
C ASP A 339 0.84 -27.48 20.95
N ARG A 340 1.49 -27.52 22.12
CA ARG A 340 0.81 -27.42 23.43
C ARG A 340 0.13 -26.07 23.61
N TYR A 341 0.81 -24.97 23.27
CA TYR A 341 0.25 -23.63 23.36
C TYR A 341 -0.91 -23.42 22.37
N ARG A 342 -0.80 -23.99 21.17
CA ARG A 342 -1.88 -24.03 20.18
C ARG A 342 -3.10 -24.76 20.72
N ALA A 343 -2.93 -25.96 21.28
CA ALA A 343 -4.05 -26.72 21.88
C ALA A 343 -4.71 -25.96 23.06
N GLY A 344 -3.93 -25.17 23.78
CA GLY A 344 -4.39 -24.27 24.84
C GLY A 344 -4.98 -22.94 24.35
N HIS A 345 -5.15 -22.73 23.04
CA HIS A 345 -5.66 -21.50 22.43
C HIS A 345 -4.89 -20.23 22.83
N TRP A 346 -3.56 -20.32 22.92
CA TRP A 346 -2.66 -19.18 23.13
C TRP A 346 -3.02 -18.32 24.35
N PRO A 347 -2.91 -18.85 25.59
CA PRO A 347 -3.32 -18.17 26.80
C PRO A 347 -2.57 -16.85 27.04
N ALA A 348 -3.07 -16.03 27.97
CA ALA A 348 -2.57 -14.67 28.18
C ALA A 348 -1.06 -14.57 28.46
N HIS A 349 -0.48 -15.63 29.02
CA HIS A 349 0.94 -15.74 29.38
C HIS A 349 1.80 -16.41 28.30
N THR A 350 1.32 -16.48 27.05
CA THR A 350 2.07 -17.01 25.90
C THR A 350 3.38 -16.27 25.69
N SER A 351 4.44 -17.02 25.41
CA SER A 351 5.78 -16.48 25.17
C SER A 351 5.84 -15.61 23.91
N GLY A 352 6.54 -14.48 23.99
CA GLY A 352 6.82 -13.63 22.83
C GLY A 352 7.63 -14.34 21.74
N TYR A 353 8.42 -15.36 22.10
CA TYR A 353 9.14 -16.18 21.13
C TYR A 353 8.19 -16.90 20.18
N LEU A 354 7.08 -17.46 20.68
CA LEU A 354 6.09 -18.19 19.88
C LEU A 354 5.37 -17.28 18.86
N PHE A 355 5.36 -15.97 19.08
CA PHE A 355 4.78 -14.98 18.15
C PHE A 355 5.73 -14.53 17.04
N ARG A 356 7.03 -14.40 17.29
CA ARG A 356 7.99 -13.87 16.29
C ARG A 356 9.25 -14.70 16.08
N GLY A 357 9.78 -15.31 17.13
CA GLY A 357 10.99 -16.14 17.03
C GLY A 357 10.72 -17.47 16.34
N TYR A 358 9.63 -18.14 16.73
CA TYR A 358 9.26 -19.44 16.21
C TYR A 358 8.90 -19.40 14.71
N PHE A 359 8.12 -18.41 14.26
CA PHE A 359 7.80 -18.29 12.83
C PHE A 359 9.07 -18.05 11.97
N ARG A 360 10.03 -17.26 12.47
CA ARG A 360 11.32 -17.06 11.79
C ARG A 360 12.14 -18.35 11.70
N LEU A 361 12.12 -19.18 12.75
CA LEU A 361 12.73 -20.50 12.74
C LEU A 361 12.12 -21.37 11.63
N LEU A 362 10.78 -21.43 11.57
CA LEU A 362 10.07 -22.22 10.54
C LEU A 362 10.40 -21.76 9.11
N HIS A 363 10.47 -20.45 8.89
CA HIS A 363 10.86 -19.87 7.61
C HIS A 363 12.31 -20.23 7.24
N ALA A 364 13.25 -20.11 8.17
CA ALA A 364 14.65 -20.46 7.96
C ALA A 364 14.86 -21.96 7.66
N ASP A 365 14.09 -22.83 8.33
CA ASP A 365 14.13 -24.29 8.11
C ASP A 365 13.30 -24.73 6.88
N GLY A 366 12.52 -23.83 6.27
CA GLY A 366 11.66 -24.12 5.13
C GLY A 366 10.45 -25.02 5.45
N ASP A 367 10.01 -25.09 6.71
CA ASP A 367 8.87 -25.89 7.16
C ASP A 367 7.54 -25.19 6.82
N LEU A 368 7.17 -25.32 5.55
CA LEU A 368 5.97 -24.68 5.01
C LEU A 368 4.68 -25.18 5.67
N THR A 369 4.62 -26.45 6.07
CA THR A 369 3.41 -27.02 6.69
C THR A 369 3.12 -26.32 8.02
N ARG A 370 4.14 -26.13 8.86
CA ARG A 370 3.97 -25.41 10.12
C ARG A 370 3.80 -23.90 9.92
N MET A 371 4.45 -23.31 8.91
CA MET A 371 4.20 -21.91 8.54
C MET A 371 2.73 -21.68 8.17
N ILE A 372 2.16 -22.55 7.33
CA ILE A 372 0.74 -22.48 6.94
C ILE A 372 -0.15 -22.59 8.17
N ALA A 373 0.13 -23.55 9.06
CA ALA A 373 -0.63 -23.70 10.29
C ALA A 373 -0.53 -22.47 11.19
N CYS A 374 0.60 -21.77 11.25
CA CYS A 374 0.75 -20.54 12.04
C CYS A 374 0.03 -19.33 11.42
N ALA A 375 0.09 -19.19 10.10
CA ALA A 375 -0.52 -18.08 9.37
C ALA A 375 -2.06 -18.19 9.24
N LEU A 376 -2.63 -19.40 9.40
CA LEU A 376 -4.08 -19.62 9.47
C LEU A 376 -4.63 -19.68 10.92
N ASP A 377 -3.78 -19.57 11.94
CA ASP A 377 -4.20 -19.67 13.35
C ASP A 377 -4.78 -18.35 13.86
N GLU A 378 -6.11 -18.23 13.81
CA GLU A 378 -6.80 -16.99 14.15
C GLU A 378 -6.60 -16.57 15.61
N ALA A 379 -6.69 -17.53 16.53
CA ALA A 379 -6.50 -17.31 17.97
C ALA A 379 -5.08 -16.81 18.26
N ARG A 380 -4.07 -17.34 17.53
CA ARG A 380 -2.69 -16.83 17.64
C ARG A 380 -2.58 -15.38 17.19
N HIS A 381 -3.17 -15.04 16.04
CA HIS A 381 -3.14 -13.66 15.52
C HIS A 381 -3.88 -12.67 16.41
N GLU A 382 -5.01 -13.07 17.01
CA GLU A 382 -5.70 -12.27 18.01
C GLU A 382 -4.82 -12.00 19.23
N ARG A 383 -4.13 -13.03 19.71
CA ARG A 383 -3.21 -12.88 20.84
C ARG A 383 -1.99 -12.04 20.50
N MET A 384 -1.46 -12.17 19.29
CA MET A 384 -0.38 -11.32 18.76
C MET A 384 -0.80 -9.86 18.71
N ARG A 385 -2.04 -9.56 18.30
CA ARG A 385 -2.60 -8.22 18.28
C ARG A 385 -2.77 -7.67 19.69
N ASP A 386 -3.27 -8.46 20.63
CA ASP A 386 -3.40 -8.04 22.04
C ASP A 386 -2.04 -7.68 22.66
N ALA A 387 -1.00 -8.44 22.33
CA ALA A 387 0.36 -8.24 22.84
C ALA A 387 1.10 -7.10 22.11
N GLY A 388 0.96 -7.01 20.79
CA GLY A 388 1.73 -6.13 19.92
C GLY A 388 1.03 -4.83 19.50
N GLY A 389 -0.29 -4.75 19.64
CA GLY A 389 -1.09 -3.55 19.36
C GLY A 389 -1.58 -3.35 17.94
N GLY A 390 -1.36 -4.32 17.06
CA GLY A 390 -1.78 -4.27 15.68
C GLY A 390 -1.61 -5.61 14.98
N ASP A 391 -2.02 -5.66 13.72
CA ASP A 391 -2.03 -6.86 12.87
C ASP A 391 -0.86 -6.92 11.90
N ASP A 392 0.03 -5.91 11.92
CA ASP A 392 1.30 -5.85 11.18
C ASP A 392 1.98 -7.23 11.11
N ALA A 393 2.28 -7.82 12.27
CA ALA A 393 2.99 -9.08 12.33
C ALA A 393 2.20 -10.25 11.71
N ALA A 394 0.88 -10.26 11.86
CA ALA A 394 0.02 -11.29 11.25
C ALA A 394 -0.05 -11.15 9.73
N LEU A 395 -0.18 -9.91 9.23
CA LEU A 395 -0.15 -9.62 7.79
C LEU A 395 1.21 -9.99 7.18
N ALA A 396 2.31 -9.73 7.89
CA ALA A 396 3.65 -10.09 7.44
C ALA A 396 3.85 -11.62 7.37
N GLU A 397 3.35 -12.37 8.36
CA GLU A 397 3.39 -13.85 8.35
C GLU A 397 2.61 -14.45 7.18
N ILE A 398 1.39 -13.94 6.92
CA ILE A 398 0.57 -14.37 5.79
C ILE A 398 1.30 -14.11 4.47
N THR A 399 1.80 -12.88 4.29
CA THR A 399 2.53 -12.47 3.09
C THR A 399 3.77 -13.35 2.85
N THR A 400 4.59 -13.55 3.88
CA THR A 400 5.81 -14.38 3.82
C THR A 400 5.49 -15.83 3.47
N THR A 401 4.39 -16.36 4.00
CA THR A 401 3.97 -17.74 3.71
C THR A 401 3.47 -17.88 2.27
N GLN A 402 2.71 -16.89 1.77
CA GLN A 402 2.27 -16.88 0.38
C GLN A 402 3.46 -16.80 -0.59
N ASP A 403 4.46 -15.97 -0.30
CA ASP A 403 5.68 -15.86 -1.10
C ASP A 403 6.46 -17.20 -1.11
N ALA A 404 6.63 -17.83 0.05
CA ALA A 404 7.26 -19.15 0.15
C ALA A 404 6.51 -20.26 -0.61
N ILE A 405 5.19 -20.18 -0.73
CA ILE A 405 4.38 -21.10 -1.57
C ILE A 405 4.67 -20.86 -3.05
N LEU A 406 4.71 -19.60 -3.48
CA LEU A 406 4.91 -19.21 -4.88
C LEU A 406 6.33 -19.56 -5.37
N ASP A 407 7.35 -19.34 -4.53
CA ASP A 407 8.76 -19.58 -4.88
C ASP A 407 9.10 -21.06 -5.12
N ARG A 408 8.33 -22.00 -4.53
CA ARG A 408 8.55 -23.44 -4.75
C ARG A 408 8.20 -23.92 -6.16
N GLY A 409 7.37 -23.19 -6.91
CA GLY A 409 7.06 -23.48 -8.32
C GLY A 409 6.46 -24.86 -8.62
N ASP A 410 5.95 -25.57 -7.61
CA ASP A 410 5.60 -27.00 -7.69
C ASP A 410 4.18 -27.23 -8.28
N PRO A 411 3.93 -28.32 -9.05
CA PRO A 411 2.58 -28.68 -9.52
C PRO A 411 1.58 -28.95 -8.38
N GLY A 412 2.08 -29.19 -7.17
CA GLY A 412 1.33 -29.36 -5.92
C GLY A 412 0.96 -28.08 -5.17
N LEU A 413 1.02 -26.90 -5.82
CA LEU A 413 0.68 -25.61 -5.21
C LEU A 413 -0.62 -25.68 -4.41
N ASP A 414 -0.53 -25.38 -3.11
CA ASP A 414 -1.65 -25.40 -2.16
C ASP A 414 -2.54 -24.18 -2.36
N LEU A 415 -3.34 -24.24 -3.41
CA LEU A 415 -4.31 -23.20 -3.74
C LEU A 415 -5.35 -23.00 -2.63
N ARG A 416 -5.60 -24.04 -1.80
CA ARG A 416 -6.54 -23.93 -0.68
C ARG A 416 -5.96 -23.02 0.39
N ALA A 417 -4.70 -23.23 0.77
CA ALA A 417 -4.01 -22.33 1.70
C ALA A 417 -3.94 -20.90 1.14
N MET A 418 -3.62 -20.72 -0.14
CA MET A 418 -3.59 -19.38 -0.78
C MET A 418 -4.93 -18.66 -0.70
N THR A 419 -6.05 -19.36 -0.93
CA THR A 419 -7.40 -18.79 -0.81
C THR A 419 -7.72 -18.39 0.63
N LEU A 420 -7.46 -19.28 1.60
CA LEU A 420 -7.69 -18.99 3.02
C LEU A 420 -6.83 -17.82 3.52
N PHE A 421 -5.57 -17.71 3.05
CA PHE A 421 -4.71 -16.56 3.32
C PHE A 421 -5.27 -15.26 2.77
N ALA A 422 -5.78 -15.26 1.53
CA ALA A 422 -6.38 -14.08 0.93
C ALA A 422 -7.64 -13.64 1.69
N VAL A 423 -8.50 -14.59 2.10
CA VAL A 423 -9.67 -14.30 2.95
C VAL A 423 -9.24 -13.72 4.30
N ARG A 424 -8.26 -14.34 4.97
CA ARG A 424 -7.77 -13.86 6.27
C ARG A 424 -7.14 -12.48 6.16
N ARG A 425 -6.29 -12.25 5.15
CA ARG A 425 -5.66 -10.95 4.88
C ARG A 425 -6.73 -9.88 4.63
N ASP A 426 -7.75 -10.20 3.82
CA ASP A 426 -8.85 -9.27 3.53
C ASP A 426 -9.69 -8.97 4.77
N SER A 427 -9.93 -9.95 5.66
CA SER A 427 -10.60 -9.75 6.95
C SER A 427 -9.79 -8.84 7.90
N LEU A 428 -8.48 -9.09 8.02
CA LEU A 428 -7.57 -8.22 8.78
C LEU A 428 -7.51 -6.82 8.18
N ALA A 429 -7.45 -6.70 6.85
CA ALA A 429 -7.46 -5.42 6.16
C ALA A 429 -8.79 -4.69 6.38
N GLN A 430 -9.94 -5.36 6.29
CA GLN A 430 -11.25 -4.76 6.52
C GLN A 430 -11.39 -4.25 7.97
N ARG A 431 -10.91 -5.04 8.95
CA ARG A 431 -10.82 -4.62 10.35
C ARG A 431 -9.98 -3.35 10.50
N ASN A 432 -8.83 -3.29 9.83
CA ASN A 432 -7.88 -2.18 9.95
C ASN A 432 -8.20 -0.97 9.07
N THR A 433 -9.09 -1.14 8.09
CA THR A 433 -9.51 -0.08 7.16
C THR A 433 -10.07 1.12 7.92
N ASN A 434 -10.67 0.92 9.09
CA ASN A 434 -11.29 1.99 9.85
C ASN A 434 -10.41 2.53 11.00
N ILE A 435 -9.16 2.08 11.13
CA ILE A 435 -8.22 2.66 12.11
C ILE A 435 -8.06 4.16 11.82
N PRO A 436 -8.40 5.06 12.78
CA PRO A 436 -8.21 6.48 12.59
C PRO A 436 -6.73 6.83 12.49
N VAL A 437 -6.38 7.65 11.51
CA VAL A 437 -4.99 8.04 11.21
C VAL A 437 -4.27 8.67 12.41
N GLY A 438 -5.00 9.36 13.30
CA GLY A 438 -4.42 9.98 14.50
C GLY A 438 -4.42 9.10 15.76
N LEU A 439 -4.98 7.88 15.72
CA LEU A 439 -5.03 7.00 16.88
C LEU A 439 -3.64 6.47 17.29
N PRO A 440 -2.75 6.08 16.35
CA PRO A 440 -1.37 5.73 16.68
C PRO A 440 -0.63 6.81 17.48
N ALA A 441 -0.71 8.07 17.06
CA ALA A 441 -0.07 9.20 17.74
C ALA A 441 -0.53 9.33 19.21
N VAL A 442 -1.82 9.13 19.48
CA VAL A 442 -2.35 9.14 20.86
C VAL A 442 -1.76 8.02 21.71
N TRP A 443 -1.60 6.82 21.14
CA TRP A 443 -0.95 5.72 21.86
C TRP A 443 0.52 5.99 22.18
N ALA A 444 1.24 6.69 21.30
CA ALA A 444 2.60 7.13 21.59
C ALA A 444 2.64 8.15 22.74
N LEU A 445 1.77 9.17 22.72
CA LEU A 445 1.64 10.15 23.80
C LEU A 445 1.24 9.52 25.15
N LEU A 446 0.54 8.37 25.13
CA LEU A 446 0.21 7.57 26.32
C LEU A 446 1.37 6.65 26.77
N GLY A 447 2.57 6.80 26.21
CA GLY A 447 3.76 6.02 26.57
C GLY A 447 3.79 4.61 25.96
N ARG A 448 3.07 4.36 24.86
CA ARG A 448 3.06 3.06 24.16
C ARG A 448 3.52 3.17 22.70
N PRO A 449 4.80 3.50 22.44
CA PRO A 449 5.31 3.75 21.08
C PRO A 449 5.31 2.49 20.20
N ALA A 450 5.64 1.32 20.74
CA ALA A 450 5.63 0.06 19.98
C ALA A 450 4.22 -0.34 19.51
N HIS A 451 3.22 -0.14 20.38
CA HIS A 451 1.81 -0.38 20.08
C HIS A 451 1.31 0.58 18.98
N ALA A 452 1.70 1.85 19.10
CA ALA A 452 1.40 2.87 18.11
C ALA A 452 1.99 2.54 16.73
N ALA A 453 3.26 2.14 16.67
CA ALA A 453 3.93 1.79 15.41
C ALA A 453 3.28 0.57 14.73
N ALA A 454 2.99 -0.49 15.48
CA ALA A 454 2.29 -1.65 14.96
C ALA A 454 0.89 -1.29 14.43
N MET A 455 0.15 -0.44 15.13
CA MET A 455 -1.17 0.02 14.71
C MET A 455 -1.11 0.87 13.44
N ALA A 456 -0.13 1.77 13.32
CA ALA A 456 0.08 2.58 12.12
C ALA A 456 0.40 1.70 10.91
N ARG A 457 1.31 0.72 11.05
CA ARG A 457 1.67 -0.24 9.99
C ARG A 457 0.53 -1.13 9.53
N SER A 458 -0.42 -1.42 10.43
CA SER A 458 -1.60 -2.24 10.14
C SER A 458 -2.63 -1.57 9.23
N ILE A 459 -2.52 -0.25 8.99
CA ILE A 459 -3.44 0.49 8.12
C ILE A 459 -3.26 0.03 6.65
N PRO A 460 -4.29 -0.51 5.98
CA PRO A 460 -4.14 -1.08 4.64
C PRO A 460 -3.86 -0.03 3.56
N SER A 461 -4.47 1.15 3.67
CA SER A 461 -4.32 2.23 2.69
C SER A 461 -2.94 2.88 2.83
N PRO A 462 -2.08 2.84 1.79
CA PRO A 462 -0.73 3.43 1.86
C PRO A 462 -0.75 4.93 2.17
N GLU A 463 -1.69 5.68 1.61
CA GLU A 463 -1.89 7.10 1.90
C GLU A 463 -2.19 7.34 3.39
N ARG A 464 -3.14 6.59 3.93
CA ARG A 464 -3.55 6.74 5.34
C ARG A 464 -2.46 6.25 6.29
N ARG A 465 -1.73 5.19 5.91
CA ARG A 465 -0.59 4.67 6.66
C ARG A 465 0.55 5.69 6.71
N ALA A 466 0.93 6.30 5.58
CA ALA A 466 1.94 7.35 5.53
C ALA A 466 1.58 8.53 6.45
N ARG A 467 0.31 8.98 6.41
CA ARG A 467 -0.16 10.05 7.32
C ARG A 467 -0.14 9.62 8.79
N ALA A 468 -0.45 8.37 9.10
CA ALA A 468 -0.49 7.87 10.47
C ALA A 468 0.93 7.70 11.06
N LEU A 469 1.87 7.21 10.24
CA LEU A 469 3.30 7.16 10.59
C LEU A 469 3.86 8.57 10.77
N GLY A 470 3.49 9.53 9.91
CA GLY A 470 3.85 10.94 10.11
C GLY A 470 3.33 11.51 11.43
N ALA A 471 2.04 11.32 11.75
CA ALA A 471 1.48 11.78 13.03
C ALA A 471 2.12 11.08 14.24
N LEU A 472 2.50 9.80 14.11
CA LEU A 472 3.22 9.05 15.13
C LEU A 472 4.61 9.63 15.36
N SER A 473 5.36 9.89 14.28
CA SER A 473 6.69 10.49 14.32
C SER A 473 6.67 11.85 15.04
N GLU A 474 5.68 12.69 14.77
CA GLU A 474 5.48 13.97 15.48
C GLU A 474 5.25 13.77 16.99
N ALA A 475 4.37 12.84 17.37
CA ALA A 475 4.10 12.53 18.78
C ALA A 475 5.32 11.97 19.53
N LEU A 476 6.17 11.18 18.86
CA LEU A 476 7.41 10.66 19.44
C LEU A 476 8.41 11.79 19.69
N ALA A 477 8.55 12.73 18.75
CA ALA A 477 9.40 13.91 18.90
C ALA A 477 8.96 14.82 20.06
N GLU A 478 7.64 14.97 20.30
CA GLU A 478 7.10 15.70 21.45
C GLU A 478 7.43 15.02 22.78
N CYS A 479 7.32 13.68 22.85
CA CYS A 479 7.71 12.92 24.03
C CYS A 479 9.21 13.06 24.34
N ASP A 480 10.06 13.07 23.32
CA ASP A 480 11.51 13.22 23.46
C ASP A 480 11.91 14.64 23.90
N ALA A 481 11.20 15.67 23.42
CA ALA A 481 11.41 17.06 23.82
C ALA A 481 11.06 17.30 25.30
N GLY A 482 10.01 16.65 25.82
CA GLY A 482 9.60 16.74 27.22
C GLY A 482 10.52 16.01 28.22
N ASN A 483 11.36 15.09 27.74
CA ASN A 483 12.29 14.31 28.56
C ASN A 483 13.72 14.87 28.60
N ARG A 484 14.01 15.96 27.87
CA ARG A 484 15.29 16.68 28.03
C ARG A 484 15.29 17.46 29.34
N PRO A 485 16.26 17.25 30.26
CA PRO A 485 16.42 18.15 31.39
C PRO A 485 16.73 19.56 30.84
N PRO A 486 16.16 20.63 31.44
CA PRO A 486 16.46 21.99 31.00
C PRO A 486 17.96 22.22 31.09
N SER A 487 18.54 22.74 30.02
CA SER A 487 19.94 23.11 29.94
C SER A 487 20.30 24.03 31.12
N ARG A 488 20.98 23.46 32.12
CA ARG A 488 21.69 24.23 33.12
C ARG A 488 22.80 24.98 32.40
N THR A 489 22.72 26.30 32.40
CA THR A 489 23.86 27.18 32.15
C THR A 489 24.97 26.80 33.14
N ASP A 490 26.14 26.45 32.60
CA ASP A 490 27.34 26.16 33.38
C ASP A 490 27.73 27.36 34.24
N ASP A 491 27.66 27.15 35.55
CA ASP A 491 28.63 27.68 36.51
C ASP A 491 28.65 26.66 37.67
N THR A 492 29.54 25.66 37.57
CA THR A 492 30.26 24.97 38.66
C THR A 492 30.79 23.61 38.18
N ALA A 493 32.02 23.63 37.67
CA ALA A 493 32.85 22.44 37.57
C ALA A 493 33.35 22.07 38.99
N HIS A 494 33.00 20.85 39.40
CA HIS A 494 33.61 19.99 40.43
C HIS A 494 32.52 19.30 41.24
N ASP A 495 32.14 18.09 40.81
CA ASP A 495 32.04 16.88 41.63
C ASP A 495 31.01 15.90 41.00
N ALA A 496 31.44 15.12 40.02
CA ALA A 496 30.66 14.03 39.44
C ALA A 496 31.57 12.98 38.77
N GLY A 497 32.63 12.57 39.47
CA GLY A 497 33.23 11.26 39.22
C GLY A 497 32.36 10.22 39.91
N ASN A 498 32.00 9.14 39.21
CA ASN A 498 31.40 7.92 39.76
C ASN A 498 29.86 7.78 39.77
N ARG A 499 29.19 8.06 38.65
CA ARG A 499 27.93 7.37 38.28
C ARG A 499 27.97 6.94 36.81
N PRO A 500 27.70 5.67 36.48
CA PRO A 500 27.52 5.26 35.08
C PRO A 500 26.27 5.95 34.51
N PRO A 501 26.30 6.45 33.27
CA PRO A 501 25.10 6.96 32.63
C PRO A 501 24.11 5.80 32.45
N SER A 502 22.94 5.90 33.09
CA SER A 502 21.82 5.00 32.87
C SER A 502 21.32 5.17 31.43
N ARG A 503 21.75 4.26 30.55
CA ARG A 503 21.18 4.07 29.21
C ARG A 503 19.71 3.65 29.36
N THR A 504 18.81 4.57 29.06
CA THR A 504 17.41 4.26 28.77
C THR A 504 17.22 4.19 27.25
N ASP A 505 16.65 3.06 26.82
CA ASP A 505 15.90 2.83 25.57
C ASP A 505 16.63 2.67 24.22
N ASP A 506 17.16 1.47 23.98
CA ASP A 506 17.48 0.92 22.63
C ASP A 506 16.22 0.39 21.87
N THR A 507 15.01 0.80 22.27
CA THR A 507 13.75 0.47 21.54
C THR A 507 12.81 1.66 21.37
N ALA A 508 13.25 2.88 21.65
CA ALA A 508 12.56 4.06 21.17
C ALA A 508 12.67 4.03 19.63
N HIS A 509 11.53 3.85 18.94
CA HIS A 509 11.51 4.13 17.51
C HIS A 509 11.79 5.63 17.41
N ASP A 510 12.97 6.01 16.91
CA ASP A 510 13.32 7.41 16.74
C ASP A 510 12.26 8.05 15.84
N ALA A 511 11.82 9.26 16.19
CA ALA A 511 10.93 10.04 15.35
C ALA A 511 11.46 10.11 13.90
N GLY A 512 12.79 10.14 13.71
CA GLY A 512 13.45 10.10 12.41
C GLY A 512 13.20 8.81 11.61
N ASP A 513 13.23 7.64 12.25
CA ASP A 513 13.03 6.35 11.59
C ASP A 513 11.59 6.19 11.11
N VAL A 514 10.61 6.56 11.96
CA VAL A 514 9.18 6.50 11.62
C VAL A 514 8.86 7.50 10.50
N ALA A 515 9.53 8.66 10.47
CA ALA A 515 9.41 9.62 9.36
C ALA A 515 9.96 9.06 8.04
N HIS A 516 11.07 8.31 8.09
CA HIS A 516 11.62 7.64 6.91
C HIS A 516 10.71 6.53 6.40
N GLU A 517 10.10 5.76 7.31
CA GLU A 517 9.08 4.78 6.94
C GLU A 517 7.86 5.46 6.28
N ALA A 518 7.39 6.59 6.82
CA ALA A 518 6.30 7.38 6.24
C ALA A 518 6.63 7.88 4.82
N GLU A 519 7.86 8.33 4.59
CA GLU A 519 8.36 8.75 3.28
C GLU A 519 8.37 7.60 2.28
N SER A 520 8.91 6.45 2.67
CA SER A 520 8.96 5.25 1.82
C SER A 520 7.55 4.82 1.42
N VAL A 521 6.63 4.74 2.38
CA VAL A 521 5.22 4.42 2.09
C VAL A 521 4.58 5.47 1.18
N ALA A 522 4.84 6.77 1.39
CA ALA A 522 4.30 7.81 0.53
C ALA A 522 4.78 7.67 -0.92
N ARG A 523 6.04 7.31 -1.16
CA ARG A 523 6.60 7.11 -2.51
C ARG A 523 6.01 5.90 -3.25
N THR A 524 5.55 4.88 -2.52
CA THR A 524 4.87 3.71 -3.13
C THR A 524 3.48 4.02 -3.67
N ILE A 525 2.90 5.19 -3.38
CA ILE A 525 1.53 5.54 -3.79
C ILE A 525 1.47 5.78 -5.30
N ILE A 526 0.78 4.91 -6.04
CA ILE A 526 0.68 5.00 -7.50
C ILE A 526 -0.03 6.29 -7.96
N ASN A 527 -1.13 6.68 -7.30
CA ASN A 527 -1.89 7.88 -7.68
C ASN A 527 -1.08 9.17 -7.38
N PRO A 528 -0.75 10.00 -8.37
CA PRO A 528 0.09 11.19 -8.19
C PRO A 528 -0.55 12.25 -7.28
N GLU A 529 -1.88 12.37 -7.26
CA GLU A 529 -2.60 13.29 -6.38
C GLU A 529 -2.47 12.87 -4.91
N LEU A 530 -2.68 11.58 -4.64
CA LEU A 530 -2.56 11.00 -3.30
C LEU A 530 -1.10 10.98 -2.83
N ARG A 531 -0.16 10.74 -3.75
CA ARG A 531 1.29 10.80 -3.51
C ARG A 531 1.74 12.21 -3.13
N ALA A 532 1.35 13.22 -3.91
CA ALA A 532 1.66 14.62 -3.62
C ALA A 532 1.11 15.05 -2.25
N SER A 533 -0.14 14.65 -1.94
CA SER A 533 -0.76 14.93 -0.65
C SER A 533 -0.04 14.24 0.52
N ALA A 534 0.35 12.97 0.36
CA ALA A 534 1.08 12.23 1.38
C ALA A 534 2.49 12.80 1.59
N LEU A 535 3.24 13.08 0.53
CA LEU A 535 4.57 13.69 0.60
C LEU A 535 4.53 15.08 1.24
N ALA A 536 3.54 15.92 0.92
CA ALA A 536 3.37 17.23 1.57
C ALA A 536 3.03 17.11 3.06
N ALA A 537 2.25 16.10 3.45
CA ALA A 537 1.96 15.82 4.85
C ALA A 537 3.21 15.34 5.61
N VAL A 538 4.01 14.45 5.01
CA VAL A 538 5.28 13.98 5.59
C VAL A 538 6.29 15.13 5.67
N ALA A 539 6.39 15.99 4.65
CA ALA A 539 7.25 17.17 4.64
C ALA A 539 6.98 18.10 5.84
N ARG A 540 5.70 18.34 6.18
CA ARG A 540 5.32 19.15 7.36
C ARG A 540 5.78 18.53 8.66
N VAL A 541 5.66 17.21 8.79
CA VAL A 541 6.10 16.48 9.99
C VAL A 541 7.62 16.55 10.11
N VAL A 542 8.36 16.25 9.03
CA VAL A 542 9.83 16.33 8.99
C VAL A 542 10.32 17.74 9.33
N ALA A 543 9.61 18.79 8.89
CA ALA A 543 9.93 20.18 9.23
C ALA A 543 9.83 20.45 10.74
N ARG A 544 8.83 19.90 11.41
CA ARG A 544 8.60 20.09 12.86
C ARG A 544 9.60 19.31 13.72
N ILE A 545 10.10 18.19 13.22
CA ILE A 545 11.15 17.38 13.88
C ILE A 545 12.51 18.09 13.81
N GLY A 546 12.66 19.10 12.95
CA GLY A 546 13.84 19.95 12.85
C GLY A 546 14.74 19.67 11.63
N ASP A 547 14.33 18.78 10.72
CA ASP A 547 15.06 18.50 9.48
C ASP A 547 14.50 19.34 8.32
N ALA A 548 14.82 20.64 8.35
CA ALA A 548 14.33 21.62 7.39
C ALA A 548 14.76 21.32 5.95
N ASP A 549 15.93 20.72 5.74
CA ASP A 549 16.44 20.38 4.42
C ASP A 549 15.67 19.23 3.78
N ARG A 550 15.41 18.15 4.53
CA ARG A 550 14.61 17.01 4.07
C ARG A 550 13.14 17.38 3.88
N ALA A 551 12.59 18.21 4.76
CA ALA A 551 11.24 18.75 4.61
C ALA A 551 11.09 19.58 3.33
N ARG A 552 12.06 20.45 3.02
CA ARG A 552 12.07 21.23 1.77
C ARG A 552 12.16 20.33 0.53
N HIS A 553 12.93 19.25 0.61
CA HIS A 553 13.04 18.31 -0.50
C HIS A 553 11.71 17.61 -0.79
N LEU A 554 11.07 17.05 0.23
CA LEU A 554 9.76 16.41 0.12
C LEU A 554 8.66 17.39 -0.31
N ALA A 555 8.73 18.65 0.16
CA ALA A 555 7.80 19.70 -0.24
C ALA A 555 7.95 20.08 -1.72
N ARG A 556 9.18 20.13 -2.26
CA ARG A 556 9.43 20.35 -3.70
C ARG A 556 8.97 19.18 -4.56
N GLU A 557 9.18 17.94 -4.09
CA GLU A 557 8.69 16.74 -4.77
C GLU A 557 7.15 16.76 -4.81
N ALA A 558 6.50 17.09 -3.69
CA ALA A 558 5.05 17.25 -3.63
C ALA A 558 4.52 18.41 -4.50
N GLU A 559 5.25 19.53 -4.57
CA GLU A 559 4.90 20.67 -5.43
C GLU A 559 5.03 20.33 -6.91
N ALA A 560 6.12 19.69 -7.32
CA ALA A 560 6.31 19.23 -8.70
C ALA A 560 5.19 18.27 -9.13
N LEU A 561 4.81 17.34 -8.24
CA LEU A 561 3.68 16.43 -8.47
C LEU A 561 2.32 17.14 -8.42
N ALA A 562 2.14 18.18 -7.60
CA ALA A 562 0.89 18.95 -7.58
C ALA A 562 0.74 19.87 -8.80
N LEU A 563 1.84 20.32 -9.39
CA LEU A 563 1.84 21.11 -10.61
C LEU A 563 1.42 20.30 -11.84
N THR A 564 1.64 18.98 -11.82
CA THR A 564 1.18 18.04 -12.85
C THR A 564 -0.26 17.57 -12.66
N VAL A 565 -1.00 18.09 -11.68
CA VAL A 565 -2.39 17.68 -11.34
C VAL A 565 -3.43 18.73 -11.78
N THR A 566 -4.58 18.28 -12.31
CA THR A 566 -5.66 19.16 -12.84
C THR A 566 -6.63 19.63 -11.77
N HIS A 567 -6.74 18.92 -10.64
CA HIS A 567 -7.75 19.19 -9.62
C HIS A 567 -7.38 20.44 -8.79
N PRO A 568 -8.08 21.59 -8.96
CA PRO A 568 -7.65 22.86 -8.38
C PRO A 568 -7.61 22.85 -6.85
N GLU A 569 -8.61 22.23 -6.23
CA GLU A 569 -8.76 22.18 -4.76
C GLU A 569 -7.65 21.36 -4.06
N LEU A 570 -7.26 20.23 -4.63
CA LEU A 570 -6.15 19.40 -4.12
C LEU A 570 -4.81 20.08 -4.35
N LYS A 571 -4.62 20.70 -5.53
CA LYS A 571 -3.44 21.50 -5.85
C LYS A 571 -3.27 22.65 -4.87
N ASP A 572 -4.33 23.41 -4.59
CA ASP A 572 -4.30 24.50 -3.60
C ASP A 572 -4.01 23.98 -2.19
N SER A 573 -4.56 22.82 -1.81
CA SER A 573 -4.28 22.19 -0.52
C SER A 573 -2.81 21.77 -0.37
N VAL A 574 -2.23 21.15 -1.40
CA VAL A 574 -0.80 20.74 -1.41
C VAL A 574 0.10 21.96 -1.44
N LEU A 575 -0.16 22.95 -2.30
CA LEU A 575 0.62 24.18 -2.38
C LEU A 575 0.54 25.02 -1.10
N ARG A 576 -0.59 24.97 -0.36
CA ARG A 576 -0.69 25.58 0.96
C ARG A 576 0.18 24.85 1.98
N MET A 577 0.16 23.51 2.01
CA MET A 577 1.03 22.72 2.89
C MET A 577 2.52 22.93 2.58
N VAL A 578 2.89 23.03 1.31
CA VAL A 578 4.27 23.36 0.87
C VAL A 578 4.65 24.79 1.28
N ARG A 579 3.73 25.76 1.15
CA ARG A 579 3.93 27.12 1.64
C ARG A 579 4.13 27.16 3.15
N GLU A 580 3.34 26.43 3.93
CA GLU A 580 3.50 26.31 5.39
C GLU A 580 4.91 25.79 5.77
N VAL A 581 5.44 24.79 5.04
CA VAL A 581 6.81 24.28 5.26
C VAL A 581 7.87 25.33 4.93
N ASN A 582 7.67 26.09 3.85
CA ASN A 582 8.59 27.14 3.41
C ASN A 582 8.50 28.42 4.28
N GLU A 583 7.36 28.67 4.92
CA GLU A 583 7.13 29.83 5.80
C GLU A 583 7.61 29.58 7.24
N ALA A 584 7.54 28.34 7.73
CA ALA A 584 8.06 27.95 9.06
C ALA A 584 9.56 28.27 9.23
N ASP A 585 10.33 28.32 8.14
CA ASP A 585 11.75 28.70 8.10
C ASP A 585 11.97 30.23 8.17
N ARG A 586 10.98 31.05 7.77
CA ARG A 586 11.07 32.52 7.83
C ARG A 586 10.80 33.09 9.23
N THR A 587 10.11 32.33 10.07
CA THR A 587 9.71 32.72 11.43
C THR A 587 10.21 31.68 12.44
N GLY A 588 11.53 31.59 12.64
CA GLY A 588 12.16 30.71 13.63
C GLY A 588 11.85 31.03 15.11
N ASP A 589 10.61 31.39 15.47
CA ASP A 589 10.23 31.83 16.82
C ASP A 589 8.91 31.26 17.37
N LEU A 590 8.23 30.33 16.67
CA LEU A 590 7.00 29.71 17.19
C LEU A 590 7.20 28.71 18.35
N GLY A 591 8.45 28.33 18.64
CA GLY A 591 8.77 27.56 19.84
C GLY A 591 8.57 28.35 21.15
N ARG A 592 8.50 29.68 21.10
CA ARG A 592 8.34 30.53 22.30
C ARG A 592 6.94 31.14 22.48
N GLU A 593 6.13 31.27 21.42
CA GLU A 593 4.79 31.84 21.54
C GLU A 593 3.69 30.83 21.94
N ALA A 594 3.99 29.53 21.92
CA ALA A 594 3.07 28.50 22.39
C ALA A 594 2.89 28.47 23.94
N GLU A 595 3.78 29.11 24.70
CA GLU A 595 3.73 29.16 26.16
C GLU A 595 2.80 30.27 26.72
N GLY A 596 2.24 31.14 25.86
CA GLY A 596 1.60 32.41 26.31
C GLY A 596 0.09 32.58 26.11
N MET A 597 -0.65 31.67 25.45
CA MET A 597 -2.06 31.93 25.11
C MET A 597 -3.09 31.41 26.14
N PRO A 598 -4.12 32.19 26.54
CA PRO A 598 -5.15 31.76 27.47
C PRO A 598 -6.11 30.71 26.88
N MET A 599 -6.35 29.65 27.65
CA MET A 599 -6.81 28.31 27.25
C MET A 599 -8.34 28.03 27.21
N ASN A 600 -9.23 29.01 26.99
CA ASN A 600 -10.66 28.82 27.37
C ASN A 600 -11.75 28.81 26.27
N HIS A 601 -11.48 28.99 24.97
CA HIS A 601 -12.54 28.90 23.93
C HIS A 601 -12.28 27.94 22.76
N VAL A 602 -11.02 27.54 22.55
CA VAL A 602 -10.67 26.57 21.50
C VAL A 602 -10.97 25.12 21.94
N GLY A 603 -11.08 24.86 23.24
CA GLY A 603 -11.30 23.52 23.81
C GLY A 603 -12.68 22.91 23.55
N THR A 604 -13.74 23.70 23.39
CA THR A 604 -15.11 23.20 23.11
C THR A 604 -15.29 22.88 21.63
N TYR A 605 -14.74 23.69 20.73
CA TYR A 605 -14.81 23.46 19.28
C TYR A 605 -13.92 22.29 18.84
N LYS A 606 -12.71 22.17 19.43
CA LYS A 606 -11.79 21.04 19.20
C LYS A 606 -12.35 19.75 19.81
N ARG A 607 -12.96 19.79 21.01
CA ARG A 607 -13.70 18.62 21.55
C ARG A 607 -14.88 18.20 20.71
N ALA A 608 -15.69 19.11 20.19
CA ALA A 608 -16.82 18.76 19.32
C ALA A 608 -16.33 18.15 17.99
N HIS A 609 -15.23 18.67 17.45
CA HIS A 609 -14.58 18.14 16.25
C HIS A 609 -13.90 16.77 16.50
N ASP A 610 -13.27 16.58 17.66
CA ASP A 610 -12.64 15.32 18.05
C ASP A 610 -13.68 14.27 18.44
N LEU A 611 -14.79 14.64 19.11
CA LEU A 611 -15.93 13.77 19.38
C LEU A 611 -16.70 13.41 18.10
N ARG A 612 -16.79 14.32 17.13
CA ARG A 612 -17.27 14.03 15.76
C ARG A 612 -16.39 12.99 15.07
N ARG A 613 -15.07 13.04 15.29
CA ARG A 613 -14.09 12.07 14.76
C ARG A 613 -14.12 10.73 15.50
N ILE A 614 -14.40 10.73 16.81
CA ILE A 614 -14.52 9.54 17.67
C ILE A 614 -15.86 8.82 17.43
N ALA A 615 -16.97 9.53 17.26
CA ALA A 615 -18.29 8.93 17.00
C ALA A 615 -18.39 8.24 15.64
N HIS A 616 -17.53 8.63 14.67
CA HIS A 616 -17.42 7.98 13.36
C HIS A 616 -16.52 6.72 13.39
N ALA A 617 -15.93 6.37 14.54
CA ALA A 617 -14.78 5.46 14.63
C ALA A 617 -15.00 4.15 15.43
N TRP A 618 -16.24 3.70 15.68
CA TRP A 618 -16.47 2.46 16.45
C TRP A 618 -16.56 1.18 15.57
N PRO A 619 -15.81 0.09 15.88
CA PRO A 619 -15.98 -1.28 15.31
C PRO A 619 -16.92 -2.19 16.15
N PRO A 620 -17.36 -3.40 15.69
CA PRO A 620 -18.65 -4.00 16.13
C PRO A 620 -18.63 -5.07 17.24
N ALA A 621 -19.87 -5.36 17.68
CA ALA A 621 -20.45 -6.39 18.56
C ALA A 621 -20.55 -6.09 20.07
N ASP A 622 -19.48 -6.19 20.87
CA ASP A 622 -19.61 -6.10 22.35
C ASP A 622 -19.87 -4.70 22.91
N ASP A 623 -19.81 -3.66 22.06
CA ASP A 623 -19.87 -2.26 22.49
C ASP A 623 -21.20 -1.54 22.18
N VAL A 624 -22.24 -2.22 21.66
CA VAL A 624 -23.56 -1.58 21.44
C VAL A 624 -24.17 -1.12 22.76
N ASP A 625 -24.02 -1.92 23.82
CA ASP A 625 -24.48 -1.58 25.18
C ASP A 625 -23.70 -0.40 25.78
N ARG A 626 -22.38 -0.34 25.53
CA ARG A 626 -21.50 0.75 25.99
C ARG A 626 -21.77 2.04 25.23
N ALA A 627 -21.93 2.00 23.92
CA ALA A 627 -22.25 3.17 23.11
C ALA A 627 -23.65 3.73 23.44
N GLU A 628 -24.61 2.86 23.76
CA GLU A 628 -25.95 3.25 24.23
C GLU A 628 -25.91 3.88 25.64
N ALA A 629 -25.14 3.30 26.56
CA ALA A 629 -24.91 3.88 27.90
C ALA A 629 -24.17 5.24 27.83
N GLN A 630 -23.23 5.39 26.90
CA GLN A 630 -22.49 6.63 26.67
C GLN A 630 -23.41 7.73 26.09
N ALA A 631 -24.25 7.39 25.11
CA ALA A 631 -25.24 8.30 24.53
C ALA A 631 -26.26 8.81 25.56
N ARG A 632 -26.51 8.02 26.62
CA ARG A 632 -27.39 8.36 27.76
C ARG A 632 -26.65 8.94 28.97
N SER A 633 -25.33 9.17 28.86
CA SER A 633 -24.57 9.77 29.95
C SER A 633 -24.92 11.25 30.14
N ARG A 634 -24.96 11.71 31.40
CA ARG A 634 -25.28 13.10 31.79
C ARG A 634 -24.38 14.16 31.13
N SER A 635 -23.22 13.77 30.61
CA SER A 635 -22.27 14.66 29.92
C SER A 635 -22.65 14.93 28.46
N ILE A 636 -23.39 14.03 27.81
CA ILE A 636 -23.83 14.15 26.40
C ILE A 636 -25.29 14.60 26.33
N GLU A 637 -26.06 14.36 27.40
CA GLU A 637 -27.49 14.67 27.50
C GLU A 637 -27.86 16.15 27.28
N LYS A 638 -26.94 17.09 27.56
CA LYS A 638 -27.16 18.54 27.42
C LYS A 638 -26.91 19.08 26.01
N ASP A 639 -26.30 18.30 25.13
CA ASP A 639 -25.97 18.68 23.76
C ASP A 639 -26.79 17.83 22.78
N THR A 640 -27.93 18.39 22.38
CA THR A 640 -28.89 17.72 21.48
C THR A 640 -28.28 17.34 20.13
N GLU A 641 -27.28 18.08 19.65
CA GLU A 641 -26.62 17.81 18.36
C GLU A 641 -25.70 16.58 18.46
N VAL A 642 -24.85 16.54 19.49
CA VAL A 642 -23.95 15.39 19.74
C VAL A 642 -24.74 14.12 20.04
N ARG A 643 -25.85 14.23 20.76
CA ARG A 643 -26.72 13.10 21.08
C ARG A 643 -27.38 12.49 19.83
N ALA A 644 -27.91 13.31 18.92
CA ALA A 644 -28.53 12.81 17.68
C ALA A 644 -27.51 12.09 16.77
N MET A 645 -26.28 12.60 16.71
CA MET A 645 -25.19 12.00 15.93
C MET A 645 -24.76 10.63 16.47
N VAL A 646 -24.59 10.50 17.79
CA VAL A 646 -24.19 9.24 18.42
C VAL A 646 -25.29 8.18 18.27
N LEU A 647 -26.58 8.57 18.40
CA LEU A 647 -27.72 7.67 18.19
C LEU A 647 -27.83 7.18 16.73
N THR A 648 -27.49 8.03 15.76
CA THR A 648 -27.51 7.67 14.33
C THR A 648 -26.36 6.70 13.98
N ALA A 649 -25.17 6.93 14.53
CA ALA A 649 -24.02 6.04 14.32
C ALA A 649 -24.23 4.67 14.98
N THR A 650 -24.81 4.62 16.18
CA THR A 650 -25.17 3.37 16.86
C THR A 650 -26.28 2.60 16.16
N ALA A 651 -27.27 3.30 15.57
CA ALA A 651 -28.29 2.66 14.73
C ALA A 651 -27.69 2.00 13.47
N ARG A 652 -26.72 2.64 12.80
CA ARG A 652 -25.98 2.06 11.66
C ARG A 652 -25.17 0.82 12.06
N MET A 653 -24.57 0.84 13.25
CA MET A 653 -23.80 -0.28 13.78
C MET A 653 -24.71 -1.48 14.09
N ALA A 654 -25.84 -1.25 14.76
CA ALA A 654 -26.84 -2.28 15.04
C ALA A 654 -27.46 -2.89 13.76
N ALA A 655 -27.56 -2.11 12.66
CA ALA A 655 -28.02 -2.61 11.37
C ALA A 655 -27.00 -3.52 10.67
N ARG A 656 -25.69 -3.29 10.87
CA ARG A 656 -24.61 -4.14 10.32
C ARG A 656 -24.45 -5.47 11.05
N THR A 657 -24.85 -5.53 12.32
CA THR A 657 -24.78 -6.75 13.16
C THR A 657 -26.12 -7.49 13.24
N ASN A 658 -27.00 -7.28 12.26
CA ASN A 658 -28.33 -7.90 12.15
C ASN A 658 -29.26 -7.73 13.39
N ALA A 659 -29.04 -6.70 14.23
CA ALA A 659 -29.84 -6.40 15.41
C ALA A 659 -31.03 -5.48 15.06
N VAL A 660 -31.94 -6.04 14.27
CA VAL A 660 -33.04 -5.39 13.54
C VAL A 660 -33.94 -4.49 14.40
N ASP A 661 -34.45 -5.00 15.52
CA ASP A 661 -35.35 -4.25 16.41
C ASP A 661 -34.65 -3.13 17.18
N ARG A 662 -33.36 -3.30 17.43
CA ARG A 662 -32.52 -2.39 18.20
C ARG A 662 -32.11 -1.19 17.35
N ALA A 663 -31.70 -1.43 16.11
CA ALA A 663 -31.46 -0.39 15.12
C ALA A 663 -32.70 0.49 14.89
N GLY A 664 -33.89 -0.13 14.83
CA GLY A 664 -35.17 0.56 14.63
C GLY A 664 -35.65 1.43 15.82
N ARG A 665 -35.23 1.14 17.06
CA ARG A 665 -35.52 2.01 18.22
C ARG A 665 -34.57 3.21 18.29
N LEU A 666 -33.27 2.97 18.11
CA LEU A 666 -32.24 4.01 18.14
C LEU A 666 -32.41 5.06 17.03
N ALA A 667 -32.85 4.62 15.84
CA ALA A 667 -33.17 5.52 14.74
C ALA A 667 -34.37 6.45 15.05
N ARG A 668 -35.42 5.94 15.71
CA ARG A 668 -36.59 6.74 16.12
C ARG A 668 -36.22 7.77 17.20
N GLU A 669 -35.32 7.42 18.11
CA GLU A 669 -34.81 8.33 19.13
C GLU A 669 -33.90 9.42 18.52
N ALA A 670 -33.03 9.06 17.58
CA ALA A 670 -32.22 10.01 16.82
C ALA A 670 -33.10 11.01 16.04
N GLU A 671 -34.19 10.52 15.44
CA GLU A 671 -35.15 11.34 14.70
C GLU A 671 -35.87 12.35 15.60
N ALA A 672 -36.31 11.94 16.80
CA ALA A 672 -36.97 12.82 17.76
C ALA A 672 -36.05 13.96 18.24
N VAL A 673 -34.75 13.68 18.41
CA VAL A 673 -33.73 14.68 18.78
C VAL A 673 -33.33 15.55 17.58
N ALA A 674 -33.40 15.03 16.34
CA ALA A 674 -33.04 15.76 15.13
C ALA A 674 -34.08 16.78 14.66
N ARG A 675 -35.36 16.63 15.03
CA ARG A 675 -36.44 17.57 14.67
C ARG A 675 -36.24 19.00 15.21
N THR A 676 -35.24 19.22 16.05
CA THR A 676 -34.89 20.53 16.63
C THR A 676 -33.61 21.17 16.06
N GLY A 677 -32.94 20.57 15.05
CA GLY A 677 -31.64 21.02 14.48
C GLY A 677 -31.65 21.71 13.09
N THR A 678 -30.48 22.19 12.63
CA THR A 678 -30.26 23.08 11.46
C THR A 678 -30.11 22.40 10.08
N ASP A 679 -30.15 23.17 8.97
CA ASP A 679 -30.22 22.70 7.56
C ASP A 679 -29.03 21.85 7.05
N LEU A 680 -27.80 22.11 7.49
CA LEU A 680 -26.60 21.38 7.03
C LEU A 680 -26.63 19.89 7.43
N TYR A 681 -27.33 19.59 8.54
CA TYR A 681 -27.50 18.25 9.12
C TYR A 681 -28.46 17.36 8.31
N ARG A 682 -29.45 17.96 7.62
CA ARG A 682 -30.42 17.21 6.79
C ARG A 682 -29.78 16.55 5.56
N ARG A 683 -28.70 17.13 4.99
CA ARG A 683 -27.97 16.55 3.85
C ARG A 683 -27.20 15.29 4.22
N GLN A 684 -26.45 15.33 5.33
CA GLN A 684 -25.65 14.19 5.79
C GLN A 684 -26.53 13.02 6.27
N LEU A 685 -27.71 13.32 6.84
CA LEU A 685 -28.70 12.31 7.20
C LEU A 685 -29.30 11.62 5.96
N ALA A 686 -29.52 12.35 4.86
CA ALA A 686 -30.05 11.80 3.61
C ALA A 686 -29.06 10.82 2.95
N GLU A 687 -27.78 11.16 2.90
CA GLU A 687 -26.72 10.27 2.37
C GLU A 687 -26.59 8.97 3.20
N ALA A 688 -26.69 9.08 4.52
CA ALA A 688 -26.63 7.93 5.42
C ALA A 688 -27.87 7.02 5.31
N ALA A 689 -29.07 7.62 5.20
CA ALA A 689 -30.32 6.89 5.01
C ALA A 689 -30.37 6.19 3.64
N HIS A 690 -29.85 6.82 2.59
CA HIS A 690 -29.72 6.24 1.26
C HIS A 690 -28.83 4.98 1.26
N ALA A 691 -27.62 5.07 1.82
CA ALA A 691 -26.72 3.93 1.93
C ALA A 691 -27.28 2.78 2.81
N LEU A 692 -28.05 3.12 3.85
CA LEU A 692 -28.71 2.14 4.72
C LEU A 692 -29.85 1.42 3.99
N ALA A 693 -30.67 2.14 3.23
CA ALA A 693 -31.74 1.57 2.43
C ALA A 693 -31.18 0.61 1.35
N ALA A 694 -30.13 1.01 0.65
CA ALA A 694 -29.45 0.15 -0.33
C ALA A 694 -28.86 -1.11 0.30
N GLY A 695 -28.26 -1.00 1.50
CA GLY A 695 -27.75 -2.15 2.24
C GLY A 695 -28.85 -3.14 2.66
N LEU A 696 -29.96 -2.64 3.21
CA LEU A 696 -31.11 -3.46 3.59
C LEU A 696 -31.74 -4.18 2.38
N ALA A 697 -31.81 -3.51 1.22
CA ALA A 697 -32.32 -4.12 0.00
C ALA A 697 -31.45 -5.28 -0.49
N ARG A 698 -30.11 -5.18 -0.40
CA ARG A 698 -29.19 -6.26 -0.81
C ARG A 698 -29.29 -7.51 0.06
N VAL A 699 -29.76 -7.35 1.30
CA VAL A 699 -29.94 -8.44 2.27
C VAL A 699 -31.39 -9.00 2.23
N GLY A 700 -32.24 -8.49 1.33
CA GLY A 700 -33.63 -8.96 1.13
C GLY A 700 -34.66 -8.33 2.07
N GLU A 701 -34.27 -7.35 2.90
CA GLU A 701 -35.13 -6.64 3.86
C GLU A 701 -35.85 -5.44 3.23
N VAL A 702 -36.65 -5.70 2.21
CA VAL A 702 -37.23 -4.68 1.31
C VAL A 702 -38.16 -3.69 2.04
N ASP A 703 -39.10 -4.16 2.87
CA ASP A 703 -40.08 -3.30 3.55
C ASP A 703 -39.41 -2.32 4.53
N ARG A 704 -38.29 -2.76 5.13
CA ARG A 704 -37.50 -1.94 6.03
C ARG A 704 -36.60 -0.97 5.26
N ALA A 705 -36.04 -1.38 4.14
CA ALA A 705 -35.34 -0.50 3.21
C ALA A 705 -36.24 0.66 2.72
N VAL A 706 -37.49 0.36 2.37
CA VAL A 706 -38.49 1.36 1.95
C VAL A 706 -38.85 2.30 3.09
N THR A 707 -39.04 1.77 4.30
CA THR A 707 -39.36 2.59 5.48
C THR A 707 -38.22 3.57 5.79
N VAL A 708 -36.96 3.12 5.71
CA VAL A 708 -35.78 3.97 5.91
C VAL A 708 -35.63 5.02 4.82
N ALA A 709 -35.84 4.68 3.55
CA ALA A 709 -35.78 5.66 2.47
C ALA A 709 -36.87 6.74 2.62
N ARG A 710 -38.04 6.41 3.18
CA ARG A 710 -39.13 7.37 3.43
C ARG A 710 -38.86 8.38 4.55
N THR A 711 -37.89 8.17 5.42
CA THR A 711 -37.58 9.14 6.51
C THR A 711 -36.73 10.32 6.03
N ILE A 712 -36.24 10.30 4.79
CA ILE A 712 -35.50 11.41 4.17
C ILE A 712 -36.44 12.63 3.99
N PRO A 713 -36.17 13.79 4.61
CA PRO A 713 -37.12 14.91 4.66
C PRO A 713 -37.31 15.60 3.30
N GLY A 714 -38.57 15.64 2.83
CA GLY A 714 -38.92 15.93 1.43
C GLY A 714 -39.22 17.39 1.03
N GLN A 715 -39.06 18.40 1.89
CA GLN A 715 -39.56 19.76 1.54
C GLN A 715 -38.58 20.67 0.78
N ALA A 716 -37.27 20.35 0.74
CA ALA A 716 -36.30 21.08 -0.10
C ALA A 716 -35.44 20.14 -0.99
N MET A 717 -35.53 18.82 -0.81
CA MET A 717 -34.65 17.81 -1.42
C MET A 717 -35.39 16.49 -1.69
N GLY A 718 -36.53 16.52 -2.39
CA GLY A 718 -37.28 15.31 -2.77
C GLY A 718 -36.51 14.33 -3.68
N PHE A 719 -35.43 14.78 -4.33
CA PHE A 719 -34.60 13.98 -5.23
C PHE A 719 -33.87 12.81 -4.52
N GLU A 720 -33.31 13.04 -3.33
CA GLU A 720 -32.53 12.01 -2.61
C GLU A 720 -33.41 10.89 -2.05
N GLN A 721 -34.63 11.22 -1.61
CA GLN A 721 -35.63 10.23 -1.19
C GLN A 721 -36.06 9.34 -2.37
N ALA A 722 -36.34 9.95 -3.52
CA ALA A 722 -36.70 9.22 -4.74
C ALA A 722 -35.53 8.32 -5.20
N ARG A 723 -34.30 8.84 -5.19
CA ARG A 723 -33.08 8.09 -5.54
C ARG A 723 -32.83 6.89 -4.63
N ALA A 724 -33.09 7.02 -3.33
CA ALA A 724 -32.98 5.91 -2.39
C ALA A 724 -34.02 4.82 -2.64
N LEU A 725 -35.28 5.20 -2.88
CA LEU A 725 -36.34 4.25 -3.22
C LEU A 725 -36.10 3.59 -4.60
N GLU A 726 -35.51 4.32 -5.55
CA GLU A 726 -35.08 3.82 -6.87
C GLU A 726 -34.01 2.74 -6.74
N GLU A 727 -32.93 3.01 -6.00
CA GLU A 727 -31.84 2.03 -5.83
C GLU A 727 -32.34 0.76 -5.14
N VAL A 728 -33.20 0.89 -4.12
CA VAL A 728 -33.88 -0.24 -3.48
C VAL A 728 -34.70 -1.04 -4.50
N ALA A 729 -35.50 -0.38 -5.34
CA ALA A 729 -36.31 -1.05 -6.35
C ALA A 729 -35.45 -1.76 -7.41
N GLN A 730 -34.33 -1.16 -7.84
CA GLN A 730 -33.39 -1.79 -8.78
C GLN A 730 -32.73 -3.04 -8.20
N ILE A 731 -32.28 -2.97 -6.94
CA ILE A 731 -31.66 -4.11 -6.25
C ILE A 731 -32.67 -5.26 -6.15
N VAL A 732 -33.91 -4.97 -5.76
CA VAL A 732 -34.98 -5.97 -5.63
C VAL A 732 -35.41 -6.54 -6.99
N ALA A 733 -35.44 -5.70 -8.03
CA ALA A 733 -35.72 -6.14 -9.39
C ALA A 733 -34.65 -7.13 -9.91
N ARG A 734 -33.36 -6.86 -9.66
CA ARG A 734 -32.26 -7.77 -10.03
C ARG A 734 -32.26 -9.09 -9.27
N THR A 735 -32.90 -9.15 -8.10
CA THR A 735 -33.10 -10.40 -7.35
C THR A 735 -34.31 -11.21 -7.84
N GLY A 736 -35.04 -10.73 -8.86
CA GLY A 736 -36.18 -11.42 -9.47
C GLY A 736 -37.55 -11.19 -8.81
N ASP A 737 -37.64 -10.37 -7.75
CA ASP A 737 -38.91 -10.07 -7.05
C ASP A 737 -39.58 -8.80 -7.63
N VAL A 738 -40.15 -8.94 -8.82
CA VAL A 738 -40.68 -7.82 -9.60
C VAL A 738 -41.89 -7.15 -8.92
N ASP A 739 -42.76 -7.92 -8.27
CA ASP A 739 -43.96 -7.39 -7.61
C ASP A 739 -43.60 -6.47 -6.44
N ARG A 740 -42.57 -6.85 -5.66
CA ARG A 740 -42.07 -5.97 -4.59
C ARG A 740 -41.37 -4.74 -5.14
N ALA A 741 -40.56 -4.87 -6.20
CA ALA A 741 -39.95 -3.70 -6.85
C ALA A 741 -41.01 -2.70 -7.34
N LEU A 742 -42.09 -3.18 -7.95
CA LEU A 742 -43.24 -2.37 -8.37
C LEU A 742 -43.98 -1.73 -7.19
N ALA A 743 -44.14 -2.44 -6.07
CA ALA A 743 -44.74 -1.89 -4.86
C ALA A 743 -43.91 -0.74 -4.28
N VAL A 744 -42.58 -0.85 -4.28
CA VAL A 744 -41.68 0.24 -3.86
C VAL A 744 -41.85 1.47 -4.75
N ILE A 745 -41.83 1.29 -6.07
CA ILE A 745 -41.93 2.40 -7.03
C ILE A 745 -43.28 3.12 -6.94
N ARG A 746 -44.37 2.38 -6.76
CA ARG A 746 -45.72 2.96 -6.57
C ARG A 746 -45.81 3.92 -5.38
N THR A 747 -44.87 3.81 -4.44
CA THR A 747 -44.87 4.62 -3.22
C THR A 747 -44.08 5.93 -3.33
N ILE A 748 -43.39 6.14 -4.46
CA ILE A 748 -42.72 7.41 -4.78
C ILE A 748 -43.79 8.40 -5.26
N HIS A 749 -44.12 9.41 -4.43
CA HIS A 749 -45.24 10.34 -4.66
C HIS A 749 -45.04 11.30 -5.85
N ARG A 750 -43.86 11.27 -6.51
CA ARG A 750 -43.52 11.95 -7.77
C ARG A 750 -42.55 11.09 -8.58
N SER A 751 -42.93 9.86 -8.95
CA SER A 751 -42.07 9.04 -9.80
C SER A 751 -41.95 9.70 -11.17
N THR A 752 -40.76 10.11 -11.58
CA THR A 752 -40.58 10.59 -12.96
C THR A 752 -40.64 9.41 -13.93
N PRO A 753 -41.21 9.55 -15.14
CA PRO A 753 -41.22 8.50 -16.17
C PRO A 753 -39.85 7.86 -16.44
N MET A 754 -38.77 8.62 -16.22
CA MET A 754 -37.39 8.17 -16.39
C MET A 754 -36.96 7.16 -15.30
N GLU A 755 -37.43 7.31 -14.06
CA GLU A 755 -37.13 6.38 -12.96
C GLU A 755 -37.76 5.00 -13.22
N LEU A 756 -39.00 4.99 -13.70
CA LEU A 756 -39.68 3.76 -14.15
C LEU A 756 -38.97 3.12 -15.34
N ALA A 757 -38.51 3.93 -16.31
CA ALA A 757 -37.77 3.44 -17.47
C ALA A 757 -36.45 2.77 -17.08
N ARG A 758 -35.72 3.28 -16.08
CA ARG A 758 -34.47 2.66 -15.60
C ARG A 758 -34.69 1.30 -14.96
N VAL A 759 -35.76 1.14 -14.19
CA VAL A 759 -36.12 -0.17 -13.61
C VAL A 759 -36.54 -1.15 -14.71
N ALA A 760 -37.40 -0.71 -15.64
CA ALA A 760 -37.79 -1.53 -16.78
C ALA A 760 -36.57 -1.92 -17.65
N ARG A 761 -35.60 -1.02 -17.81
CA ARG A 761 -34.34 -1.31 -18.53
C ARG A 761 -33.50 -2.36 -17.80
N ALA A 762 -33.30 -2.23 -16.49
CA ALA A 762 -32.55 -3.22 -15.71
C ALA A 762 -33.22 -4.61 -15.77
N LEU A 763 -34.55 -4.67 -15.77
CA LEU A 763 -35.29 -5.92 -15.97
C LEU A 763 -35.11 -6.48 -17.39
N ALA A 764 -35.11 -5.63 -18.41
CA ALA A 764 -34.90 -6.03 -19.80
C ALA A 764 -33.49 -6.57 -20.05
N GLU A 765 -32.46 -5.94 -19.46
CA GLU A 765 -31.05 -6.38 -19.55
C GLU A 765 -30.83 -7.79 -18.98
N GLU A 766 -31.60 -8.17 -17.95
CA GLU A 766 -31.59 -9.52 -17.34
C GLU A 766 -32.58 -10.50 -18.02
N GLY A 767 -33.27 -10.08 -19.09
CA GLY A 767 -34.21 -10.92 -19.85
C GLY A 767 -35.55 -11.18 -19.15
N HIS A 768 -35.93 -10.39 -18.14
CA HIS A 768 -37.21 -10.55 -17.46
C HIS A 768 -38.37 -9.99 -18.30
N THR A 769 -39.38 -10.84 -18.55
CA THR A 769 -40.60 -10.48 -19.32
C THR A 769 -41.42 -9.35 -18.69
N ALA A 770 -41.26 -9.12 -17.39
CA ALA A 770 -41.98 -8.06 -16.69
C ALA A 770 -41.52 -6.65 -17.07
N ALA A 771 -40.36 -6.50 -17.74
CA ALA A 771 -39.88 -5.22 -18.24
C ALA A 771 -40.92 -4.48 -19.12
N GLU A 772 -41.63 -5.20 -19.99
CA GLU A 772 -42.71 -4.63 -20.80
C GLU A 772 -43.90 -4.15 -19.94
N THR A 773 -44.26 -4.91 -18.91
CA THR A 773 -45.35 -4.54 -18.00
C THR A 773 -45.01 -3.28 -17.20
N VAL A 774 -43.76 -3.17 -16.71
CA VAL A 774 -43.29 -1.96 -16.03
C VAL A 774 -43.27 -0.77 -17.00
N ALA A 775 -42.80 -0.96 -18.23
CA ALA A 775 -42.83 0.07 -19.26
C ALA A 775 -44.26 0.51 -19.62
N GLY A 776 -45.24 -0.40 -19.59
CA GLY A 776 -46.66 -0.08 -19.77
C GLY A 776 -47.22 0.89 -18.71
N THR A 777 -46.66 0.90 -17.50
CA THR A 777 -47.08 1.86 -16.46
C THR A 777 -46.58 3.29 -16.71
N ILE A 778 -45.53 3.46 -17.53
CA ILE A 778 -45.03 4.77 -18.00
C ILE A 778 -46.04 5.42 -18.95
N THR A 779 -46.78 4.61 -19.70
CA THR A 779 -47.79 5.05 -20.66
C THR A 779 -49.04 5.65 -19.99
N ASP A 780 -49.45 5.13 -18.82
CA ASP A 780 -50.74 5.44 -18.19
C ASP A 780 -50.74 6.69 -17.28
N ARG A 781 -49.57 7.17 -16.85
CA ARG A 781 -49.45 8.36 -15.97
C ARG A 781 -49.24 9.63 -16.79
N THR A 782 -50.25 10.49 -16.89
CA THR A 782 -50.14 11.77 -17.61
C THR A 782 -50.58 12.94 -16.74
N GLU A 783 -49.63 13.65 -16.14
CA GLU A 783 -49.95 14.86 -15.36
C GLU A 783 -49.19 16.13 -15.83
N HIS A 784 -47.97 16.03 -16.41
CA HIS A 784 -47.18 17.23 -16.82
C HIS A 784 -46.53 17.16 -18.23
N PRO A 785 -46.34 18.29 -18.96
CA PRO A 785 -45.66 18.33 -20.27
C PRO A 785 -44.21 17.81 -20.25
N LEU A 786 -43.47 18.02 -19.14
CA LEU A 786 -42.13 17.46 -18.94
C LEU A 786 -42.15 15.93 -18.81
N ASP A 787 -43.24 15.34 -18.31
CA ASP A 787 -43.38 13.89 -18.22
C ASP A 787 -43.45 13.27 -19.62
N ARG A 788 -44.07 13.94 -20.60
CA ARG A 788 -44.16 13.45 -21.97
C ARG A 788 -42.80 13.32 -22.65
N GLN A 789 -41.86 14.23 -22.35
CA GLN A 789 -40.47 14.14 -22.81
C GLN A 789 -39.79 12.90 -22.24
N PHE A 790 -39.80 12.76 -20.91
CA PHE A 790 -39.13 11.65 -20.23
C PHE A 790 -39.78 10.29 -20.54
N GLN A 791 -41.07 10.27 -20.89
CA GLN A 791 -41.76 9.07 -21.38
C GLN A 791 -41.22 8.62 -22.73
N ALA A 792 -41.11 9.52 -23.71
CA ALA A 792 -40.65 9.17 -25.05
C ALA A 792 -39.21 8.61 -25.00
N GLU A 793 -38.32 9.31 -24.30
CA GLU A 793 -36.93 8.88 -24.14
C GLU A 793 -36.81 7.59 -23.32
N GLY A 794 -37.51 7.51 -22.19
CA GLY A 794 -37.49 6.34 -21.32
C GLY A 794 -38.00 5.08 -22.01
N LEU A 795 -39.12 5.17 -22.75
CA LEU A 795 -39.68 4.05 -23.51
C LEU A 795 -38.73 3.58 -24.63
N ALA A 796 -38.05 4.51 -25.31
CA ALA A 796 -37.07 4.17 -26.34
C ALA A 796 -35.85 3.42 -25.75
N GLN A 797 -35.36 3.83 -24.58
CA GLN A 797 -34.26 3.13 -23.90
C GLN A 797 -34.65 1.72 -23.45
N VAL A 798 -35.89 1.51 -22.99
CA VAL A 798 -36.38 0.17 -22.64
C VAL A 798 -36.54 -0.69 -23.90
N ALA A 799 -37.04 -0.12 -25.00
CA ALA A 799 -37.14 -0.82 -26.28
C ALA A 799 -35.76 -1.27 -26.80
N GLU A 800 -34.74 -0.41 -26.69
CA GLU A 800 -33.35 -0.73 -27.05
C GLU A 800 -32.77 -1.89 -26.21
N ALA A 801 -33.10 -1.94 -24.91
CA ALA A 801 -32.68 -3.04 -24.02
C ALA A 801 -33.41 -4.35 -24.34
N LEU A 802 -34.73 -4.31 -24.56
CA LEU A 802 -35.52 -5.50 -24.94
C LEU A 802 -35.08 -6.07 -26.30
N ALA A 803 -34.75 -5.20 -27.27
CA ALA A 803 -34.21 -5.64 -28.55
C ALA A 803 -32.86 -6.36 -28.37
N GLY A 804 -32.01 -5.86 -27.46
CA GLY A 804 -30.74 -6.52 -27.11
C GLY A 804 -30.91 -7.86 -26.41
N ALA A 805 -31.96 -8.01 -25.59
CA ALA A 805 -32.33 -9.27 -24.94
C ALA A 805 -33.04 -10.28 -25.88
N GLY A 806 -33.34 -9.89 -27.12
CA GLY A 806 -33.97 -10.75 -28.12
C GLY A 806 -35.51 -10.71 -28.15
N ASP A 807 -36.17 -9.90 -27.33
CA ASP A 807 -37.63 -9.70 -27.39
C ASP A 807 -37.99 -8.60 -28.41
N VAL A 808 -37.84 -8.97 -29.69
CA VAL A 808 -38.08 -8.08 -30.84
C VAL A 808 -39.53 -7.59 -30.89
N ALA A 809 -40.49 -8.39 -30.42
CA ALA A 809 -41.90 -8.06 -30.47
C ALA A 809 -42.28 -6.98 -29.43
N ALA A 810 -41.82 -7.12 -28.18
CA ALA A 810 -42.02 -6.10 -27.14
C ALA A 810 -41.24 -4.82 -27.44
N ALA A 811 -40.00 -4.96 -27.92
CA ALA A 811 -39.18 -3.84 -28.37
C ALA A 811 -39.89 -3.01 -29.47
N GLY A 812 -40.47 -3.68 -30.47
CA GLY A 812 -41.18 -3.00 -31.56
C GLY A 812 -42.41 -2.22 -31.10
N ARG A 813 -43.20 -2.77 -30.17
CA ARG A 813 -44.36 -2.07 -29.58
C ARG A 813 -43.92 -0.83 -28.81
N LEU A 814 -42.93 -0.95 -27.92
CA LEU A 814 -42.45 0.17 -27.12
C LEU A 814 -41.75 1.24 -27.96
N ALA A 815 -40.98 0.85 -28.98
CA ALA A 815 -40.36 1.78 -29.92
C ALA A 815 -41.42 2.59 -30.69
N GLY A 816 -42.50 1.95 -31.16
CA GLY A 816 -43.60 2.65 -31.82
C GLY A 816 -44.35 3.62 -30.90
N VAL A 817 -44.57 3.24 -29.63
CA VAL A 817 -45.16 4.14 -28.64
C VAL A 817 -44.23 5.32 -28.34
N ALA A 818 -42.93 5.05 -28.14
CA ALA A 818 -41.91 6.09 -27.94
C ALA A 818 -41.86 7.08 -29.11
N GLU A 819 -41.89 6.58 -30.36
CA GLU A 819 -41.93 7.41 -31.57
C GLU A 819 -43.17 8.30 -31.59
N SER A 820 -44.36 7.73 -31.35
CA SER A 820 -45.62 8.50 -31.33
C SER A 820 -45.59 9.63 -30.29
N ARG A 821 -44.99 9.36 -29.12
CA ARG A 821 -44.85 10.34 -28.03
C ARG A 821 -43.82 11.40 -28.36
N ALA A 822 -42.68 11.02 -28.95
CA ALA A 822 -41.67 11.97 -29.43
C ALA A 822 -42.30 12.93 -30.45
N ARG A 823 -43.05 12.42 -31.44
CA ARG A 823 -43.73 13.24 -32.46
C ARG A 823 -44.81 14.17 -31.88
N ALA A 824 -45.42 13.80 -30.76
CA ALA A 824 -46.41 14.61 -30.07
C ALA A 824 -45.82 15.71 -29.15
N LEU A 825 -44.49 15.80 -29.02
CA LEU A 825 -43.84 16.87 -28.26
C LEU A 825 -44.00 18.23 -28.97
N PRO A 826 -44.18 19.33 -28.20
CA PRO A 826 -44.34 20.65 -28.79
C PRO A 826 -43.06 21.08 -29.54
N PRO A 827 -43.18 21.88 -30.63
CA PRO A 827 -42.05 22.31 -31.45
C PRO A 827 -40.96 23.11 -30.70
N THR A 828 -41.26 23.61 -29.50
CA THR A 828 -40.31 24.30 -28.63
C THR A 828 -39.30 23.35 -27.96
N ASN A 829 -39.55 22.04 -27.99
CA ASN A 829 -38.74 21.01 -27.33
C ASN A 829 -37.94 20.16 -28.33
N LEU A 830 -37.31 20.81 -29.31
CA LEU A 830 -36.53 20.13 -30.37
C LEU A 830 -35.45 19.17 -29.81
N CYS A 831 -34.80 19.53 -28.69
CA CYS A 831 -33.80 18.69 -28.02
C CYS A 831 -34.39 17.38 -27.46
N ALA A 832 -35.53 17.47 -26.78
CA ALA A 832 -36.21 16.30 -26.24
C ALA A 832 -36.72 15.37 -27.33
N GLN A 833 -37.25 15.96 -28.40
CA GLN A 833 -37.76 15.22 -29.54
C GLN A 833 -36.63 14.55 -30.32
N GLU A 834 -35.50 15.23 -30.54
CA GLU A 834 -34.32 14.66 -31.20
C GLU A 834 -33.75 13.48 -30.40
N ASN A 835 -33.47 13.66 -29.11
CA ASN A 835 -32.94 12.58 -28.25
C ASN A 835 -33.84 11.33 -28.27
N ALA A 836 -35.15 11.52 -28.20
CA ALA A 836 -36.10 10.42 -28.27
C ALA A 836 -36.09 9.73 -29.65
N MET A 837 -36.06 10.50 -30.75
CA MET A 837 -35.97 9.94 -32.11
C MET A 837 -34.66 9.19 -32.34
N THR A 838 -33.54 9.70 -31.85
CA THR A 838 -32.23 9.02 -31.92
C THR A 838 -32.22 7.72 -31.10
N ALA A 839 -32.85 7.70 -29.92
CA ALA A 839 -33.02 6.49 -29.12
C ALA A 839 -33.94 5.45 -29.80
N VAL A 840 -35.03 5.88 -30.44
CA VAL A 840 -35.92 5.00 -31.23
C VAL A 840 -35.14 4.41 -32.41
N ALA A 841 -34.34 5.22 -33.12
CA ALA A 841 -33.52 4.74 -34.23
C ALA A 841 -32.58 3.61 -33.80
N ARG A 842 -31.91 3.71 -32.64
CA ARG A 842 -31.07 2.64 -32.09
C ARG A 842 -31.86 1.37 -31.76
N ALA A 843 -33.03 1.51 -31.15
CA ALA A 843 -33.89 0.37 -30.84
C ALA A 843 -34.33 -0.37 -32.11
N VAL A 844 -34.79 0.37 -33.12
CA VAL A 844 -35.21 -0.15 -34.44
C VAL A 844 -34.05 -0.81 -35.18
N ALA A 845 -32.84 -0.26 -35.07
CA ALA A 845 -31.63 -0.85 -35.63
C ALA A 845 -31.32 -2.22 -35.02
N ARG A 846 -31.39 -2.35 -33.69
CA ARG A 846 -31.19 -3.63 -32.99
C ARG A 846 -32.23 -4.68 -33.35
N MET A 847 -33.43 -4.27 -33.77
CA MET A 847 -34.46 -5.16 -34.29
C MET A 847 -34.20 -5.62 -35.74
N GLY A 848 -33.12 -5.17 -36.38
CA GLY A 848 -32.76 -5.53 -37.76
C GLY A 848 -33.46 -4.69 -38.83
N GLN A 849 -34.11 -3.59 -38.47
CA GLN A 849 -34.83 -2.72 -39.41
C GLN A 849 -33.96 -1.55 -39.87
N ALA A 850 -32.92 -1.83 -40.66
CA ALA A 850 -31.90 -0.86 -41.05
C ALA A 850 -32.48 0.38 -41.79
N ASP A 851 -33.33 0.17 -42.80
CA ASP A 851 -33.91 1.27 -43.60
C ASP A 851 -34.69 2.28 -42.74
N ARG A 852 -35.44 1.75 -41.75
CA ARG A 852 -36.24 2.57 -40.84
C ARG A 852 -35.37 3.29 -39.81
N ALA A 853 -34.32 2.64 -39.31
CA ALA A 853 -33.36 3.27 -38.42
C ALA A 853 -32.63 4.44 -39.11
N GLU A 854 -32.29 4.27 -40.39
CA GLU A 854 -31.64 5.33 -41.19
C GLU A 854 -32.58 6.53 -41.41
N GLU A 855 -33.85 6.28 -41.74
CA GLU A 855 -34.87 7.34 -41.88
C GLU A 855 -35.04 8.15 -40.59
N LEU A 856 -35.20 7.47 -39.46
CA LEU A 856 -35.34 8.12 -38.15
C LEU A 856 -34.08 8.90 -37.75
N THR A 857 -32.90 8.42 -38.14
CA THR A 857 -31.63 9.10 -37.86
C THR A 857 -31.49 10.37 -38.70
N ARG A 858 -31.89 10.34 -39.99
CA ARG A 858 -31.91 11.55 -40.84
C ARG A 858 -32.89 12.61 -40.33
N GLU A 859 -34.05 12.19 -39.81
CA GLU A 859 -34.99 13.10 -39.15
C GLU A 859 -34.35 13.74 -37.89
N ALA A 860 -33.70 12.93 -37.05
CA ALA A 860 -33.01 13.42 -35.86
C ALA A 860 -31.85 14.38 -36.19
N GLU A 861 -31.07 14.08 -37.24
CA GLU A 861 -30.00 14.96 -37.75
C GLU A 861 -30.56 16.33 -38.18
N ALA A 862 -31.63 16.34 -38.99
CA ALA A 862 -32.26 17.58 -39.43
C ALA A 862 -32.76 18.42 -38.26
N MET A 863 -33.19 17.78 -37.17
CA MET A 863 -33.56 18.45 -35.93
C MET A 863 -32.35 18.96 -35.16
N ALA A 864 -31.29 18.16 -35.02
CA ALA A 864 -30.03 18.55 -34.39
C ALA A 864 -29.45 19.81 -35.05
N LEU A 865 -29.43 19.85 -36.39
CA LEU A 865 -28.93 20.99 -37.17
C LEU A 865 -29.74 22.28 -36.96
N ARG A 866 -31.01 22.19 -36.58
CA ARG A 866 -31.88 23.35 -36.29
C ARG A 866 -31.71 23.91 -34.90
N GLN A 867 -31.00 23.22 -34.00
CA GLN A 867 -30.78 23.69 -32.64
C GLN A 867 -29.70 24.79 -32.61
N PRO A 868 -29.73 25.72 -31.63
CA PRO A 868 -28.72 26.76 -31.50
C PRO A 868 -27.57 26.38 -30.55
N GLY A 869 -26.33 26.70 -30.94
CA GLY A 869 -25.18 26.74 -30.03
C GLY A 869 -24.85 25.39 -29.36
N PHE A 870 -24.75 25.37 -28.03
CA PHE A 870 -24.33 24.20 -27.26
C PHE A 870 -25.28 22.99 -27.41
N THR A 871 -26.59 23.22 -27.57
CA THR A 871 -27.56 22.12 -27.73
C THR A 871 -27.44 21.44 -29.10
N GLN A 872 -27.02 22.18 -30.14
CA GLN A 872 -26.65 21.59 -31.43
C GLN A 872 -25.42 20.68 -31.30
N ALA A 873 -24.39 21.15 -30.58
CA ALA A 873 -23.17 20.37 -30.36
C ALA A 873 -23.45 19.06 -29.61
N MET A 874 -24.33 19.09 -28.60
CA MET A 874 -24.78 17.87 -27.89
C MET A 874 -25.57 16.94 -28.81
N ALA A 875 -26.54 17.45 -29.56
CA ALA A 875 -27.37 16.64 -30.45
C ALA A 875 -26.55 15.97 -31.56
N LEU A 876 -25.61 16.71 -32.17
CA LEU A 876 -24.72 16.15 -33.19
C LEU A 876 -23.78 15.07 -32.65
N GLU A 877 -23.37 15.12 -31.38
CA GLU A 877 -22.57 14.06 -30.74
C GLU A 877 -23.34 12.74 -30.67
N VAL A 878 -24.60 12.80 -30.23
CA VAL A 878 -25.48 11.64 -30.08
C VAL A 878 -25.88 11.06 -31.45
N VAL A 879 -26.21 11.92 -32.42
CA VAL A 879 -26.52 11.52 -33.80
C VAL A 879 -25.29 10.89 -34.47
N ALA A 880 -24.11 11.51 -34.37
CA ALA A 880 -22.88 10.96 -34.96
C ALA A 880 -22.56 9.55 -34.41
N GLY A 881 -22.67 9.35 -33.09
CA GLY A 881 -22.47 8.02 -32.48
C GLY A 881 -23.50 6.99 -32.95
N THR A 882 -24.73 7.42 -33.24
CA THR A 882 -25.79 6.53 -33.76
C THR A 882 -25.54 6.17 -35.23
N VAL A 883 -25.20 7.15 -36.07
CA VAL A 883 -24.81 6.92 -37.47
C VAL A 883 -23.61 5.98 -37.56
N ALA A 884 -22.62 6.10 -36.67
CA ALA A 884 -21.48 5.19 -36.62
C ALA A 884 -21.91 3.75 -36.35
N LYS A 885 -22.80 3.53 -35.37
CA LYS A 885 -23.34 2.20 -35.03
C LYS A 885 -24.17 1.58 -36.17
N LEU A 886 -24.81 2.41 -37.00
CA LEU A 886 -25.56 1.96 -38.17
C LEU A 886 -24.66 1.59 -39.36
N GLY A 887 -23.37 1.96 -39.31
CA GLY A 887 -22.37 1.57 -40.32
C GLY A 887 -21.97 2.67 -41.31
N ASP A 888 -22.61 3.85 -41.29
CA ASP A 888 -22.19 4.98 -42.14
C ASP A 888 -21.08 5.80 -41.45
N LEU A 889 -19.89 5.21 -41.40
CA LEU A 889 -18.73 5.77 -40.71
C LEU A 889 -18.28 7.12 -41.30
N ASP A 890 -18.40 7.29 -42.63
CA ASP A 890 -18.08 8.54 -43.32
C ASP A 890 -19.01 9.68 -42.88
N HIS A 891 -20.30 9.40 -42.78
CA HIS A 891 -21.26 10.38 -42.32
C HIS A 891 -21.11 10.71 -40.84
N ALA A 892 -20.90 9.70 -40.02
CA ALA A 892 -20.64 9.87 -38.59
C ALA A 892 -19.41 10.76 -38.32
N GLU A 893 -18.33 10.54 -39.06
CA GLU A 893 -17.11 11.36 -38.96
C GLU A 893 -17.39 12.82 -39.37
N ARG A 894 -18.13 13.04 -40.46
CA ARG A 894 -18.51 14.41 -40.88
C ARG A 894 -19.30 15.14 -39.79
N LEU A 895 -20.29 14.46 -39.20
CA LEU A 895 -21.11 15.03 -38.12
C LEU A 895 -20.28 15.32 -36.88
N ALA A 896 -19.40 14.39 -36.48
CA ALA A 896 -18.49 14.60 -35.35
C ALA A 896 -17.57 15.81 -35.56
N ARG A 897 -17.05 16.01 -36.78
CA ARG A 897 -16.20 17.16 -37.12
C ARG A 897 -16.95 18.50 -37.15
N MET A 898 -18.26 18.49 -37.38
CA MET A 898 -19.11 19.70 -37.35
C MET A 898 -19.37 20.21 -35.93
N ILE A 899 -19.10 19.41 -34.90
CA ILE A 899 -19.28 19.80 -33.50
C ILE A 899 -18.32 20.94 -33.15
N THR A 900 -18.89 22.06 -32.73
CA THR A 900 -18.17 23.29 -32.38
C THR A 900 -17.49 23.20 -31.01
N GLU A 901 -18.08 22.46 -30.06
CA GLU A 901 -17.56 22.27 -28.71
C GLU A 901 -16.41 21.25 -28.68
N PRO A 902 -15.18 21.65 -28.29
CA PRO A 902 -13.99 20.79 -28.40
C PRO A 902 -14.09 19.47 -27.64
N GLY A 903 -14.67 19.47 -26.44
CA GLY A 903 -14.82 18.27 -25.61
C GLY A 903 -15.83 17.27 -26.18
N LEU A 904 -16.97 17.77 -26.70
CA LEU A 904 -17.98 16.94 -27.35
C LEU A 904 -17.49 16.39 -28.69
N ARG A 905 -16.73 17.20 -29.45
CA ARG A 905 -16.07 16.74 -30.67
C ARG A 905 -15.07 15.62 -30.40
N ALA A 906 -14.27 15.74 -29.35
CA ALA A 906 -13.32 14.71 -28.94
C ALA A 906 -14.03 13.40 -28.56
N SER A 907 -15.12 13.48 -27.77
CA SER A 907 -16.00 12.33 -27.46
C SER A 907 -16.55 11.67 -28.71
N ALA A 908 -17.15 12.46 -29.61
CA ALA A 908 -17.76 11.98 -30.84
C ALA A 908 -16.74 11.23 -31.72
N LEU A 909 -15.58 11.85 -31.98
CA LEU A 909 -14.53 11.26 -32.82
C LEU A 909 -13.95 9.98 -32.21
N ALA A 910 -13.78 9.93 -30.88
CA ALA A 910 -13.31 8.72 -30.20
C ALA A 910 -14.34 7.58 -30.29
N ASN A 911 -15.64 7.88 -30.18
CA ASN A 911 -16.70 6.89 -30.35
C ASN A 911 -16.80 6.40 -31.79
N VAL A 912 -16.71 7.31 -32.79
CA VAL A 912 -16.67 6.92 -34.22
C VAL A 912 -15.44 6.05 -34.48
N ALA A 913 -14.27 6.37 -33.92
CA ALA A 913 -13.07 5.56 -34.07
C ALA A 913 -13.27 4.14 -33.53
N ARG A 914 -13.85 4.00 -32.32
CA ARG A 914 -14.13 2.69 -31.73
C ARG A 914 -15.10 1.86 -32.59
N GLU A 915 -16.21 2.46 -33.05
CA GLU A 915 -17.16 1.75 -33.90
C GLU A 915 -16.56 1.38 -35.27
N THR A 916 -15.70 2.25 -35.83
CA THR A 916 -14.92 1.97 -37.05
C THR A 916 -14.02 0.75 -36.86
N ALA A 917 -13.39 0.62 -35.68
CA ALA A 917 -12.53 -0.51 -35.35
C ALA A 917 -13.33 -1.83 -35.26
N HIS A 918 -14.46 -1.83 -34.56
CA HIS A 918 -15.33 -3.01 -34.43
C HIS A 918 -15.96 -3.47 -35.76
N GLN A 919 -16.13 -2.56 -36.72
CA GLN A 919 -16.62 -2.90 -38.07
C GLN A 919 -15.50 -3.42 -39.01
N GLY A 920 -14.25 -3.47 -38.53
CA GLY A 920 -13.13 -4.10 -39.22
C GLY A 920 -12.17 -3.14 -39.93
N ASP A 921 -12.44 -1.83 -39.95
CA ASP A 921 -11.52 -0.83 -40.56
C ASP A 921 -10.56 -0.25 -39.50
N VAL A 922 -9.71 -1.13 -38.98
CA VAL A 922 -8.79 -0.83 -37.87
C VAL A 922 -7.83 0.32 -38.21
N ASP A 923 -7.29 0.35 -39.43
CA ASP A 923 -6.34 1.40 -39.85
C ASP A 923 -7.00 2.79 -39.85
N ARG A 924 -8.25 2.87 -40.30
CA ARG A 924 -9.01 4.12 -40.27
C ARG A 924 -9.34 4.52 -38.84
N ALA A 925 -9.75 3.57 -38.02
CA ALA A 925 -10.05 3.79 -36.61
C ALA A 925 -8.84 4.34 -35.85
N GLU A 926 -7.65 3.79 -36.07
CA GLU A 926 -6.42 4.26 -35.45
C GLU A 926 -6.10 5.70 -35.87
N ARG A 927 -6.15 5.99 -37.17
CA ARG A 927 -5.96 7.37 -37.67
C ARG A 927 -6.94 8.34 -37.03
N LEU A 928 -8.21 7.95 -36.93
CA LEU A 928 -9.24 8.80 -36.34
C LEU A 928 -9.01 9.02 -34.85
N ALA A 929 -8.72 7.97 -34.08
CA ALA A 929 -8.40 8.04 -32.66
C ALA A 929 -7.19 8.94 -32.40
N ARG A 930 -6.13 8.85 -33.23
CA ARG A 930 -4.94 9.70 -33.13
C ARG A 930 -5.21 11.19 -33.42
N THR A 931 -6.29 11.54 -34.10
CA THR A 931 -6.68 12.95 -34.35
C THR A 931 -7.46 13.60 -33.20
N VAL A 932 -7.83 12.83 -32.17
CA VAL A 932 -8.56 13.33 -31.01
C VAL A 932 -7.62 14.18 -30.14
N ALA A 933 -7.97 15.46 -29.96
CA ALA A 933 -7.12 16.43 -29.27
C ALA A 933 -7.09 16.26 -27.73
N ASP A 934 -8.13 15.68 -27.14
CA ASP A 934 -8.19 15.42 -25.70
C ASP A 934 -7.56 14.05 -25.39
N PRO A 935 -6.47 13.98 -24.60
CA PRO A 935 -5.78 12.72 -24.30
C PRO A 935 -6.68 11.65 -23.67
N ARG A 936 -7.73 12.02 -22.93
CA ARG A 936 -8.66 11.07 -22.30
C ARG A 936 -9.49 10.36 -23.35
N TRP A 937 -10.02 11.13 -24.30
CA TRP A 937 -10.83 10.62 -25.40
C TRP A 937 -9.97 9.91 -26.45
N GLN A 938 -8.74 10.37 -26.68
CA GLN A 938 -7.76 9.66 -27.50
C GLN A 938 -7.45 8.27 -26.93
N ALA A 939 -7.16 8.18 -25.63
CA ALA A 939 -6.93 6.90 -24.96
C ALA A 939 -8.15 5.97 -25.03
N TRP A 940 -9.37 6.51 -24.88
CA TRP A 940 -10.61 5.76 -25.05
C TRP A 940 -10.76 5.17 -26.46
N GLY A 941 -10.53 5.98 -27.51
CA GLY A 941 -10.57 5.52 -28.89
C GLY A 941 -9.49 4.47 -29.20
N LEU A 942 -8.24 4.72 -28.80
CA LEU A 942 -7.12 3.78 -29.00
C LEU A 942 -7.30 2.47 -28.23
N THR A 943 -7.98 2.48 -27.07
CA THR A 943 -8.33 1.25 -26.35
C THR A 943 -9.25 0.36 -27.21
N GLY A 944 -10.29 0.95 -27.81
CA GLY A 944 -11.18 0.22 -28.71
C GLY A 944 -10.49 -0.29 -29.99
N VAL A 945 -9.52 0.48 -30.51
CA VAL A 945 -8.67 0.05 -31.64
C VAL A 945 -7.83 -1.16 -31.26
N ALA A 946 -7.15 -1.12 -30.10
CA ALA A 946 -6.34 -2.23 -29.62
C ALA A 946 -7.17 -3.49 -29.36
N GLU A 947 -8.39 -3.34 -28.82
CA GLU A 947 -9.34 -4.44 -28.65
C GLU A 947 -9.72 -5.07 -30.00
N ALA A 948 -10.08 -4.27 -31.00
CA ALA A 948 -10.41 -4.76 -32.33
C ALA A 948 -9.21 -5.42 -33.06
N MET A 949 -8.01 -4.85 -32.92
CA MET A 949 -6.76 -5.47 -33.42
C MET A 949 -6.55 -6.86 -32.81
N ALA A 950 -6.73 -6.98 -31.49
CA ALA A 950 -6.60 -8.25 -30.80
C ALA A 950 -7.68 -9.25 -31.24
N GLU A 951 -8.92 -8.80 -31.45
CA GLU A 951 -10.02 -9.65 -31.96
C GLU A 951 -9.76 -10.14 -33.39
N ALA A 952 -9.10 -9.33 -34.21
CA ALA A 952 -8.63 -9.71 -35.55
C ALA A 952 -7.38 -10.62 -35.53
N GLY A 953 -6.78 -10.85 -34.36
CA GLY A 953 -5.58 -11.68 -34.18
C GLY A 953 -4.24 -10.96 -34.38
N ASP A 954 -4.24 -9.64 -34.60
CA ASP A 954 -3.03 -8.81 -34.67
C ASP A 954 -2.58 -8.37 -33.27
N PHE A 955 -1.98 -9.32 -32.55
CA PHE A 955 -1.54 -9.12 -31.17
C PHE A 955 -0.32 -8.19 -31.04
N ASP A 956 0.53 -8.12 -32.06
CA ASP A 956 1.72 -7.25 -32.05
C ASP A 956 1.31 -5.77 -32.09
N SER A 957 0.41 -5.41 -33.01
CA SER A 957 -0.13 -4.04 -33.11
C SER A 957 -1.00 -3.69 -31.91
N ALA A 958 -1.85 -4.62 -31.46
CA ALA A 958 -2.70 -4.42 -30.28
C ALA A 958 -1.87 -4.13 -29.02
N GLU A 959 -0.77 -4.87 -28.82
CA GLU A 959 0.14 -4.67 -27.68
C GLU A 959 0.84 -3.31 -27.76
N LEU A 960 1.31 -2.91 -28.95
CA LEU A 960 1.98 -1.62 -29.15
C LEU A 960 1.03 -0.45 -28.86
N VAL A 961 -0.20 -0.51 -29.38
CA VAL A 961 -1.22 0.52 -29.13
C VAL A 961 -1.64 0.53 -27.65
N ALA A 962 -1.78 -0.64 -27.00
CA ALA A 962 -2.12 -0.70 -25.57
C ALA A 962 -1.01 -0.14 -24.67
N ARG A 963 0.27 -0.37 -25.01
CA ARG A 963 1.43 0.24 -24.33
C ARG A 963 1.54 1.73 -24.62
N GLU A 964 1.17 2.18 -25.82
CA GLU A 964 1.10 3.61 -26.14
C GLU A 964 0.01 4.31 -25.30
N VAL A 965 -1.17 3.70 -25.16
CA VAL A 965 -2.21 4.15 -24.22
C VAL A 965 -1.67 4.18 -22.78
N GLU A 966 -0.80 3.24 -22.41
CA GLU A 966 -0.12 3.24 -21.11
C GLU A 966 0.81 4.46 -20.92
N MET A 967 1.62 4.78 -21.93
CA MET A 967 2.54 5.93 -21.90
C MET A 967 1.78 7.27 -21.94
N MET A 968 0.73 7.38 -22.77
CA MET A 968 -0.15 8.56 -22.83
C MET A 968 -0.87 8.79 -21.49
N ALA A 969 -1.20 7.72 -20.76
CA ALA A 969 -1.77 7.79 -19.43
C ALA A 969 -0.76 8.16 -18.32
N GLY A 970 0.55 8.14 -18.62
CA GLY A 970 1.62 8.62 -17.74
C GLY A 970 1.83 10.13 -17.79
N ASP A 971 1.60 10.75 -18.95
CA ASP A 971 1.83 12.20 -19.19
C ASP A 971 0.54 13.04 -19.17
N ALA A 972 -0.64 12.43 -19.32
CA ALA A 972 -1.90 13.15 -19.27
C ALA A 972 -2.39 13.37 -17.84
N ILE A 973 -2.76 14.61 -17.56
CA ILE A 973 -3.34 15.03 -16.30
C ILE A 973 -4.76 14.44 -16.16
N ASN A 974 -4.83 13.30 -15.48
CA ASN A 974 -6.01 12.52 -15.13
C ASN A 974 -6.77 11.86 -16.31
N PRO A 975 -6.27 10.79 -16.94
CA PRO A 975 -7.12 9.68 -17.35
C PRO A 975 -7.39 8.84 -16.10
N GLY A 976 -8.67 8.64 -15.77
CA GLY A 976 -9.04 7.83 -14.61
C GLY A 976 -8.29 6.49 -14.69
N PRO A 977 -7.53 6.09 -13.66
CA PRO A 977 -6.57 5.00 -13.79
C PRO A 977 -7.24 3.66 -14.18
N ARG A 978 -8.58 3.58 -14.13
CA ARG A 978 -9.41 2.53 -14.74
C ARG A 978 -9.17 2.32 -16.24
N ALA A 979 -8.89 3.34 -17.05
CA ALA A 979 -8.71 3.17 -18.50
C ALA A 979 -7.37 2.49 -18.87
N ARG A 980 -6.27 2.88 -18.19
CA ARG A 980 -4.90 2.32 -18.38
C ARG A 980 -4.85 0.81 -18.19
N ALA A 981 -5.39 0.32 -17.07
CA ALA A 981 -5.40 -1.11 -16.79
C ALA A 981 -6.43 -1.85 -17.64
N ARG A 982 -7.54 -1.20 -18.03
CA ARG A 982 -8.54 -1.81 -18.91
C ARG A 982 -7.96 -2.15 -20.28
N ALA A 983 -7.24 -1.25 -20.94
CA ALA A 983 -6.68 -1.54 -22.27
C ALA A 983 -5.74 -2.76 -22.26
N LEU A 984 -4.76 -2.79 -21.35
CA LEU A 984 -3.86 -3.94 -21.21
C LEU A 984 -4.61 -5.21 -20.78
N THR A 985 -5.59 -5.10 -19.87
CA THR A 985 -6.39 -6.27 -19.44
C THR A 985 -7.24 -6.82 -20.57
N SER A 986 -7.95 -5.96 -21.33
CA SER A 986 -8.79 -6.36 -22.45
C SER A 986 -7.97 -7.04 -23.55
N VAL A 987 -6.84 -6.45 -23.95
CA VAL A 987 -5.96 -7.05 -24.97
C VAL A 987 -5.39 -8.38 -24.46
N ALA A 988 -5.00 -8.47 -23.18
CA ALA A 988 -4.50 -9.73 -22.60
C ALA A 988 -5.60 -10.80 -22.57
N GLU A 989 -6.83 -10.44 -22.23
CA GLU A 989 -7.98 -11.36 -22.23
C GLU A 989 -8.30 -11.87 -23.63
N VAL A 990 -8.22 -11.01 -24.65
CA VAL A 990 -8.40 -11.43 -26.06
C VAL A 990 -7.26 -12.36 -26.51
N MET A 991 -6.00 -12.04 -26.18
CA MET A 991 -4.86 -12.93 -26.43
C MET A 991 -5.04 -14.30 -25.76
N ALA A 992 -5.56 -14.31 -24.52
CA ALA A 992 -5.83 -15.53 -23.76
C ALA A 992 -6.93 -16.37 -24.40
N ARG A 993 -8.03 -15.74 -24.86
CA ARG A 993 -9.08 -16.40 -25.65
C ARG A 993 -8.54 -17.01 -26.95
N GLY A 994 -7.58 -16.34 -27.59
CA GLY A 994 -6.86 -16.83 -28.77
C GLY A 994 -5.83 -17.93 -28.51
N GLY A 995 -5.64 -18.36 -27.24
CA GLY A 995 -4.69 -19.41 -26.86
C GLY A 995 -3.27 -18.93 -26.53
N ASN A 996 -2.99 -17.62 -26.62
CA ASN A 996 -1.67 -17.03 -26.36
C ASN A 996 -1.48 -16.62 -24.89
N ILE A 997 -1.63 -17.59 -23.98
CA ILE A 997 -1.61 -17.35 -22.52
C ILE A 997 -0.26 -16.79 -22.04
N ASP A 998 0.88 -17.28 -22.55
CA ASP A 998 2.22 -16.84 -22.14
C ASP A 998 2.45 -15.34 -22.39
N ARG A 999 2.04 -14.87 -23.57
CA ARG A 999 2.19 -13.48 -23.97
C ARG A 999 1.24 -12.56 -23.19
N ALA A 1000 0.00 -13.02 -23.00
CA ALA A 1000 -0.98 -12.33 -22.18
C ALA A 1000 -0.51 -12.17 -20.72
N GLU A 1001 0.10 -13.22 -20.13
CA GLU A 1001 0.66 -13.18 -18.78
C GLU A 1001 1.84 -12.19 -18.69
N SER A 1002 2.77 -12.21 -19.66
CA SER A 1002 3.89 -11.26 -19.69
C SER A 1002 3.41 -9.81 -19.70
N MET A 1003 2.31 -9.52 -20.41
CA MET A 1003 1.73 -8.19 -20.47
C MET A 1003 0.99 -7.82 -19.17
N VAL A 1004 0.25 -8.75 -18.57
CA VAL A 1004 -0.40 -8.49 -17.28
C VAL A 1004 0.62 -8.25 -16.16
N ARG A 1005 1.77 -8.91 -16.20
CA ARG A 1005 2.86 -8.71 -15.23
C ARG A 1005 3.49 -7.31 -15.27
N THR A 1006 3.29 -6.51 -16.32
CA THR A 1006 3.78 -5.13 -16.37
C THR A 1006 2.82 -4.12 -15.72
N ILE A 1007 1.61 -4.54 -15.32
CA ILE A 1007 0.64 -3.68 -14.65
C ILE A 1007 1.17 -3.29 -13.25
N PRO A 1008 1.41 -2.00 -12.94
CA PRO A 1008 1.99 -1.60 -11.66
C PRO A 1008 1.07 -1.70 -10.44
N ASP A 1009 -0.26 -1.75 -10.67
CA ASP A 1009 -1.28 -1.77 -9.62
C ASP A 1009 -1.60 -3.23 -9.24
N PRO A 1010 -1.27 -3.69 -8.01
CA PRO A 1010 -1.42 -5.08 -7.61
C PRO A 1010 -2.86 -5.60 -7.64
N ASP A 1011 -3.84 -4.77 -7.25
CA ASP A 1011 -5.25 -5.17 -7.27
C ASP A 1011 -5.67 -5.42 -8.71
N ARG A 1012 -5.29 -4.54 -9.63
CA ARG A 1012 -5.66 -4.67 -11.05
C ARG A 1012 -4.91 -5.79 -11.74
N GLN A 1013 -3.64 -5.98 -11.40
CA GLN A 1013 -2.88 -7.13 -11.83
C GLN A 1013 -3.58 -8.42 -11.38
N ALA A 1014 -4.10 -8.49 -10.16
CA ALA A 1014 -4.89 -9.63 -9.69
C ALA A 1014 -6.16 -9.86 -10.52
N TRP A 1015 -6.95 -8.81 -10.78
CA TRP A 1015 -8.14 -8.91 -11.65
C TRP A 1015 -7.80 -9.40 -13.07
N ALA A 1016 -6.71 -8.90 -13.64
CA ALA A 1016 -6.25 -9.30 -14.96
C ALA A 1016 -5.74 -10.75 -14.97
N LEU A 1017 -5.00 -11.18 -13.95
CA LEU A 1017 -4.57 -12.57 -13.79
C LEU A 1017 -5.77 -13.53 -13.65
N THR A 1018 -6.83 -13.14 -12.94
CA THR A 1018 -8.08 -13.93 -12.91
C THR A 1018 -8.70 -14.05 -14.29
N ALA A 1019 -8.79 -12.95 -15.04
CA ALA A 1019 -9.36 -12.96 -16.39
C ALA A 1019 -8.57 -13.91 -17.33
N LEU A 1020 -7.24 -13.89 -17.26
CA LEU A 1020 -6.39 -14.84 -17.98
C LEU A 1020 -6.66 -16.30 -17.57
N ALA A 1021 -6.82 -16.54 -16.27
CA ALA A 1021 -7.05 -17.87 -15.74
C ALA A 1021 -8.38 -18.50 -16.23
N ARG A 1022 -9.41 -17.71 -16.55
CA ARG A 1022 -10.67 -18.21 -17.15
C ARG A 1022 -10.46 -18.89 -18.50
N HIS A 1023 -9.48 -18.40 -19.26
CA HIS A 1023 -9.17 -18.90 -20.61
C HIS A 1023 -7.99 -19.86 -20.62
N ALA A 1024 -7.33 -20.05 -19.47
CA ALA A 1024 -6.25 -21.00 -19.30
C ALA A 1024 -6.78 -22.40 -18.93
N GLY A 1025 -6.10 -23.46 -19.40
CA GLY A 1025 -6.34 -24.82 -18.91
C GLY A 1025 -6.03 -24.94 -17.41
N LYS A 1026 -6.65 -25.90 -16.71
CA LYS A 1026 -6.55 -26.06 -15.23
C LYS A 1026 -5.11 -25.99 -14.69
N THR A 1027 -4.14 -26.57 -15.39
CA THR A 1027 -2.72 -26.57 -15.00
C THR A 1027 -2.11 -25.17 -14.99
N ARG A 1028 -2.49 -24.32 -15.95
CA ARG A 1028 -2.02 -22.92 -16.10
C ARG A 1028 -2.85 -21.96 -15.24
N ALA A 1029 -4.13 -22.24 -15.01
CA ALA A 1029 -5.00 -21.40 -14.19
C ALA A 1029 -4.58 -21.37 -12.71
N ARG A 1030 -4.09 -22.49 -12.16
CA ARG A 1030 -3.66 -22.58 -10.74
C ARG A 1030 -2.59 -21.55 -10.34
N PRO A 1031 -1.42 -21.45 -11.01
CA PRO A 1031 -0.41 -20.46 -10.65
C PRO A 1031 -0.87 -19.01 -10.90
N LEU A 1032 -1.68 -18.77 -11.94
CA LEU A 1032 -2.25 -17.44 -12.21
C LEU A 1032 -3.16 -16.97 -11.06
N ILE A 1033 -4.06 -17.84 -10.59
CA ILE A 1033 -4.93 -17.54 -9.45
C ILE A 1033 -4.15 -17.43 -8.15
N ALA A 1034 -3.09 -18.23 -7.94
CA ALA A 1034 -2.24 -18.10 -6.76
C ALA A 1034 -1.59 -16.70 -6.68
N TRP A 1035 -1.08 -16.20 -7.80
CA TRP A 1035 -0.57 -14.83 -7.89
C TRP A 1035 -1.69 -13.78 -7.71
N ALA A 1036 -2.87 -14.00 -8.28
CA ALA A 1036 -4.01 -13.09 -8.08
C ALA A 1036 -4.39 -12.98 -6.59
N LEU A 1037 -4.46 -14.11 -5.87
CA LEU A 1037 -4.76 -14.15 -4.43
C LEU A 1037 -3.67 -13.49 -3.57
N ARG A 1038 -2.41 -13.56 -4.00
CA ARG A 1038 -1.29 -12.87 -3.34
C ARG A 1038 -1.34 -11.35 -3.50
N LEU A 1039 -1.79 -10.87 -4.66
CA LEU A 1039 -1.73 -9.46 -5.04
C LEU A 1039 -3.00 -8.66 -4.69
N GLY A 1040 -4.18 -9.28 -4.81
CA GLY A 1040 -5.46 -8.59 -4.69
C GLY A 1040 -6.49 -9.41 -3.91
N PRO A 1041 -7.71 -8.89 -3.76
CA PRO A 1041 -8.70 -9.46 -2.85
C PRO A 1041 -9.25 -10.79 -3.35
N TRP A 1042 -9.63 -11.69 -2.43
CA TRP A 1042 -9.98 -13.08 -2.77
C TRP A 1042 -11.19 -13.18 -3.70
N HIS A 1043 -12.16 -12.28 -3.56
CA HIS A 1043 -13.40 -12.28 -4.35
C HIS A 1043 -13.16 -11.94 -5.82
N ALA A 1044 -12.03 -11.31 -6.16
CA ALA A 1044 -11.63 -11.07 -7.55
C ALA A 1044 -11.34 -12.38 -8.30
N ALA A 1045 -11.18 -13.52 -7.60
CA ALA A 1045 -10.92 -14.84 -8.17
C ALA A 1045 -12.07 -15.85 -7.92
N ALA A 1046 -13.20 -15.42 -7.36
CA ALA A 1046 -14.26 -16.32 -6.88
C ALA A 1046 -14.88 -17.20 -7.98
N ASP A 1047 -15.04 -16.66 -9.19
CA ASP A 1047 -15.57 -17.36 -10.36
C ASP A 1047 -14.67 -18.51 -10.82
N VAL A 1048 -13.36 -18.27 -10.92
CA VAL A 1048 -12.38 -19.29 -11.29
C VAL A 1048 -12.17 -20.29 -10.14
N LEU A 1049 -12.19 -19.83 -8.90
CA LEU A 1049 -12.12 -20.69 -7.72
C LEU A 1049 -13.31 -21.65 -7.63
N ALA A 1050 -14.50 -21.27 -8.08
CA ALA A 1050 -15.65 -22.18 -8.14
C ALA A 1050 -15.41 -23.39 -9.04
N VAL A 1051 -14.57 -23.24 -10.07
CA VAL A 1051 -14.19 -24.31 -10.99
C VAL A 1051 -13.00 -25.12 -10.46
N LEU A 1052 -12.03 -24.46 -9.81
CA LEU A 1052 -10.79 -25.10 -9.37
C LEU A 1052 -10.88 -25.71 -7.95
N GLN A 1053 -11.67 -25.12 -7.05
CA GLN A 1053 -11.78 -25.45 -5.62
C GLN A 1053 -13.18 -25.11 -5.04
N PRO A 1054 -14.26 -25.78 -5.50
CA PRO A 1054 -15.61 -25.50 -5.00
C PRO A 1054 -15.76 -25.71 -3.48
N ASP A 1055 -15.11 -26.73 -2.92
CA ASP A 1055 -15.19 -27.07 -1.49
C ASP A 1055 -14.66 -25.96 -0.57
N VAL A 1056 -13.68 -25.17 -1.04
CA VAL A 1056 -13.11 -24.07 -0.25
C VAL A 1056 -14.08 -22.89 -0.21
N LEU A 1057 -14.78 -22.62 -1.32
CA LEU A 1057 -15.79 -21.56 -1.37
C LEU A 1057 -17.03 -21.89 -0.53
N THR A 1058 -17.42 -23.16 -0.43
CA THR A 1058 -18.52 -23.55 0.47
C THR A 1058 -18.16 -23.29 1.93
N VAL A 1059 -16.93 -23.62 2.36
CA VAL A 1059 -16.46 -23.34 3.71
C VAL A 1059 -16.42 -21.84 3.98
N ILE A 1060 -15.88 -21.04 3.04
CA ILE A 1060 -15.85 -19.58 3.16
C ILE A 1060 -17.27 -19.00 3.22
N ALA A 1061 -18.20 -19.52 2.41
CA ALA A 1061 -19.58 -19.07 2.41
C ALA A 1061 -20.28 -19.38 3.73
N ASP A 1062 -20.07 -20.58 4.28
CA ASP A 1062 -20.62 -20.98 5.58
C ASP A 1062 -20.04 -20.10 6.72
N ASP A 1063 -18.73 -19.83 6.70
CA ASP A 1063 -18.06 -18.97 7.69
C ASP A 1063 -18.49 -17.49 7.57
N LEU A 1064 -18.82 -17.00 6.37
CA LEU A 1064 -19.34 -15.64 6.16
C LEU A 1064 -20.81 -15.49 6.55
N LEU A 1065 -21.58 -16.58 6.56
CA LEU A 1065 -23.00 -16.62 6.91
C LEU A 1065 -23.24 -16.90 8.40
N ALA A 1066 -22.26 -17.49 9.09
CA ALA A 1066 -22.22 -17.69 10.53
C ALA A 1066 -21.95 -16.37 11.28
#